data_AF-A0A167TJT9-F1
#
_entry.id   AF-A0A167TJT9-F1
#
_cell.length_a   1.000
_cell.length_b   1.000
_cell.length_c   1.000
_cell.angle_alpha   90.00
_cell.angle_beta   90.00
_cell.angle_gamma   90.00
#
_symmetry.space_group_name_H-M   'P 1'
#
loop_
_entity.id
_entity.type
_entity.pdbx_description
1 polymer ?
#
loop_
_entity_poly.entity_id
_entity_poly.type
_entity_poly.pdbx_seq_one_letter_code
_entity_poly.pdbx_strand_id
1 'polypeptide(L)'
;MSETSALKSPQEELSSLKTQPTAPDGLINTQAGRSYWQNAEASTDGMLGGIPTFQAYSNISRTDILGSRSFLARLNIGIKGSRYTVKTAVDAGAGIGRITKDLLLSIADEVDVIEPISRFTEPLKGTKGVRHIFNVGLEEWQPVAGSEYDLIWTQWCLGHLNDEQVVKYLQVCKTVLTPGTGWIIVKENLSTGLDDMFDPTDSSVTRHRRRGGKDAGYAGKASRLSSIVNLLNTIVGAGTLTMPFVLSHMGIMLGVVLILWSAFTSAFGLYLQSRCARYLDRGTSSFFALSQLTYPNAAVIFDLAIAIKCFGVGVSYMIIIGDLMPGVMQGLTSHTDNFPYLVNRHFWITAFMLLVIPLAFLRRLDSLKYTSIVALVSIGYLIVLVVYHFAADAHADPSDIRVIEWAGAVETLSTLPVVVFAYTCHQNMFSIINEIGDNTPGSIVAVIGSSIGSAGFIYLLVAITGYITFGNSVVGNIIMMYATGVASTVGKAAIVVLVLFSIPLQVHPCRASLDAVLSWRPNRSQNNSGRPGSPALTASRGDHGSTAPMSDMRFALLTTLILTCAYATALSVSSLDRMLAFVGSTGSTSISFILPGLFYYKISDPDSIHHQRLLKEDDDMEDSTSDVEESAALAQNPAAPGPSGPRGVWRWRKKWRWDLEHIDHEVIRKAALVLAVYGVVVMAVCLIMNLFFTTSH
;
A
#
# COMPACT_ATOMS: atom_id res chain seq x y z
N MET A 1 8.65 -68.64 -27.05
CA MET A 1 9.34 -67.93 -25.95
C MET A 1 8.26 -67.18 -25.20
N SER A 2 7.98 -67.62 -23.98
CA SER A 2 6.81 -67.26 -23.18
C SER A 2 6.88 -65.84 -22.64
N GLU A 3 5.73 -65.17 -22.64
CA GLU A 3 5.42 -64.05 -21.77
C GLU A 3 5.48 -64.48 -20.31
N THR A 4 6.12 -63.68 -19.47
CA THR A 4 5.97 -63.73 -18.01
C THR A 4 5.69 -62.32 -17.51
N SER A 5 4.40 -62.01 -17.35
CA SER A 5 3.95 -60.86 -16.56
C SER A 5 4.18 -61.16 -15.08
N ALA A 6 5.07 -60.43 -14.43
CA ALA A 6 5.21 -60.50 -12.98
C ALA A 6 4.02 -59.77 -12.32
N LEU A 7 3.07 -60.53 -11.78
CA LEU A 7 2.06 -60.02 -10.86
C LEU A 7 2.75 -59.50 -9.59
N LYS A 8 2.57 -58.21 -9.28
CA LYS A 8 2.87 -57.67 -7.95
C LYS A 8 1.89 -58.25 -6.93
N SER A 9 2.39 -58.49 -5.72
CA SER A 9 1.60 -59.11 -4.65
C SER A 9 0.55 -58.15 -4.08
N PRO A 10 -0.62 -58.63 -3.60
CA PRO A 10 -1.69 -57.78 -3.03
C PRO A 10 -1.27 -56.95 -1.80
N GLN A 11 -0.14 -57.29 -1.16
CA GLN A 11 0.38 -56.55 -0.01
C GLN A 11 1.18 -55.30 -0.40
N GLU A 12 1.69 -55.21 -1.65
CA GLU A 12 2.39 -54.01 -2.14
C GLU A 12 1.42 -52.95 -2.70
N GLU A 13 0.22 -53.33 -3.14
CA GLU A 13 -0.83 -52.35 -3.47
C GLU A 13 -1.41 -51.69 -2.20
N LEU A 14 -1.50 -52.43 -1.09
CA LEU A 14 -2.06 -51.91 0.17
C LEU A 14 -1.10 -50.98 0.94
N SER A 15 0.20 -51.01 0.66
CA SER A 15 1.20 -50.10 1.25
C SER A 15 1.39 -48.81 0.45
N SER A 16 0.88 -48.74 -0.79
CA SER A 16 0.89 -47.54 -1.63
C SER A 16 -0.28 -46.56 -1.36
N LEU A 17 -1.18 -46.92 -0.44
CA LEU A 17 -2.40 -46.18 -0.09
C LEU A 17 -2.34 -45.41 1.24
N LYS A 18 -1.13 -45.08 1.74
CA LYS A 18 -0.99 -44.15 2.88
C LYS A 18 -0.52 -42.77 2.43
N THR A 19 -1.52 -41.89 2.42
CA THR A 19 -1.50 -40.47 2.79
C THR A 19 -0.82 -39.48 1.83
N GLN A 20 -1.48 -39.21 0.71
CA GLN A 20 -1.71 -37.81 0.34
C GLN A 20 -2.65 -37.21 1.42
N PRO A 21 -2.37 -36.05 2.03
CA PRO A 21 -3.37 -35.40 2.86
C PRO A 21 -4.54 -35.02 1.95
N THR A 22 -5.65 -35.76 2.04
CA THR A 22 -6.92 -35.31 1.48
C THR A 22 -7.18 -33.92 2.03
N ALA A 23 -7.41 -32.94 1.15
CA ALA A 23 -7.82 -31.60 1.56
C ALA A 23 -8.96 -31.71 2.61
N PRO A 24 -9.01 -30.82 3.63
CA PRO A 24 -9.96 -30.96 4.73
C PRO A 24 -11.42 -31.17 4.29
N ASP A 25 -11.84 -30.56 3.18
CA ASP A 25 -13.18 -30.72 2.60
C ASP A 25 -13.43 -32.11 1.97
N GLY A 26 -12.37 -32.80 1.56
CA GLY A 26 -12.42 -34.20 1.12
C GLY A 26 -12.72 -35.19 2.25
N LEU A 27 -12.67 -34.76 3.52
CA LEU A 27 -13.04 -35.57 4.69
C LEU A 27 -14.54 -35.49 5.02
N ILE A 28 -15.29 -34.60 4.36
CA ILE A 28 -16.72 -34.42 4.60
C ILE A 28 -17.49 -35.69 4.21
N ASN A 29 -18.29 -36.19 5.15
CA ASN A 29 -19.21 -37.29 4.96
C ASN A 29 -20.64 -36.82 5.26
N THR A 30 -21.40 -36.57 4.20
CA THR A 30 -22.79 -36.07 4.25
C THR A 30 -23.69 -36.93 5.14
N GLN A 31 -23.55 -38.27 5.11
CA GLN A 31 -24.38 -39.16 5.91
C GLN A 31 -24.03 -39.07 7.40
N ALA A 32 -22.75 -38.89 7.74
CA ALA A 32 -22.30 -38.70 9.11
C ALA A 32 -22.82 -37.36 9.67
N GLY A 33 -22.69 -36.27 8.93
CA GLY A 33 -23.22 -34.96 9.32
C GLY A 33 -24.74 -34.97 9.49
N ARG A 34 -25.49 -35.59 8.56
CA ARG A 34 -26.95 -35.78 8.71
C ARG A 34 -27.29 -36.60 9.95
N SER A 35 -26.53 -37.65 10.26
CA SER A 35 -26.76 -38.50 11.43
C SER A 35 -26.50 -37.74 12.73
N TYR A 36 -25.47 -36.90 12.80
CA TYR A 36 -25.21 -36.02 13.94
C TYR A 36 -26.40 -35.08 14.17
N TRP A 37 -26.81 -34.33 13.15
CA TRP A 37 -27.92 -33.38 13.23
C TRP A 37 -29.28 -34.04 13.37
N GLN A 38 -29.46 -35.32 13.03
CA GLN A 38 -30.67 -36.09 13.32
C GLN A 38 -30.78 -36.48 14.81
N ASN A 39 -29.69 -36.42 15.57
CA ASN A 39 -29.64 -36.76 16.99
C ASN A 39 -29.55 -35.55 17.93
N ALA A 40 -29.22 -34.37 17.43
CA ALA A 40 -29.19 -33.12 18.22
C ALA A 40 -30.57 -32.77 18.85
N GLU A 41 -30.64 -31.85 19.79
CA GLU A 41 -31.94 -31.37 20.28
C GLU A 41 -32.54 -30.34 19.32
N ALA A 42 -33.85 -30.42 19.03
CA ALA A 42 -34.56 -29.43 18.20
C ALA A 42 -34.88 -28.14 18.97
N SER A 43 -33.87 -27.55 19.61
CA SER A 43 -33.96 -26.35 20.43
C SER A 43 -32.85 -25.37 20.07
N THR A 44 -32.96 -24.10 20.50
CA THR A 44 -31.89 -23.12 20.29
C THR A 44 -30.59 -23.55 20.96
N ASP A 45 -30.68 -24.31 22.04
CA ASP A 45 -29.54 -24.83 22.77
C ASP A 45 -28.85 -25.94 21.98
N GLY A 46 -29.62 -26.90 21.45
CA GLY A 46 -29.09 -27.95 20.57
C GLY A 46 -28.45 -27.43 19.29
N MET A 47 -28.98 -26.34 18.71
CA MET A 47 -28.43 -25.69 17.51
C MET A 47 -27.16 -24.88 17.77
N LEU A 48 -26.93 -24.46 19.01
CA LEU A 48 -25.79 -23.63 19.43
C LEU A 48 -24.80 -24.42 20.30
N GLY A 49 -24.87 -25.76 20.29
CA GLY A 49 -23.94 -26.62 21.02
C GLY A 49 -23.96 -26.46 22.54
N GLY A 50 -25.11 -26.08 23.13
CA GLY A 50 -25.25 -25.91 24.59
C GLY A 50 -24.78 -24.55 25.12
N ILE A 51 -24.27 -23.64 24.28
CA ILE A 51 -23.76 -22.33 24.71
C ILE A 51 -24.83 -21.46 25.44
N PRO A 52 -26.11 -21.43 25.02
CA PRO A 52 -27.17 -20.66 25.70
C PRO A 52 -27.45 -21.06 27.16
N THR A 53 -27.14 -22.28 27.59
CA THR A 53 -27.33 -22.70 29.00
C THR A 53 -26.32 -22.08 29.97
N PHE A 54 -25.23 -21.48 29.48
CA PHE A 54 -24.35 -20.65 30.31
C PHE A 54 -25.03 -19.30 30.55
N GLN A 55 -25.26 -18.93 31.81
CA GLN A 55 -26.06 -17.76 32.19
C GLN A 55 -25.58 -16.43 31.55
N ALA A 56 -24.29 -16.34 31.22
CA ALA A 56 -23.68 -15.21 30.51
C ALA A 56 -24.09 -15.07 29.03
N TYR A 57 -24.59 -16.13 28.40
CA TYR A 57 -24.81 -16.24 26.96
C TYR A 57 -26.28 -16.50 26.55
N SER A 58 -27.20 -16.43 27.51
CA SER A 58 -28.65 -16.65 27.31
C SER A 58 -29.30 -15.77 26.22
N ASN A 59 -28.69 -14.64 25.85
CA ASN A 59 -29.19 -13.71 24.84
C ASN A 59 -28.57 -13.86 23.44
N ILE A 60 -27.67 -14.84 23.21
CA ILE A 60 -26.95 -14.98 21.92
C ILE A 60 -27.91 -14.99 20.73
N SER A 61 -28.99 -15.77 20.80
CA SER A 61 -29.99 -15.85 19.73
C SER A 61 -30.57 -14.47 19.37
N ARG A 62 -30.94 -13.66 20.38
CA ARG A 62 -31.50 -12.32 20.20
C ARG A 62 -30.47 -11.35 19.63
N THR A 63 -29.25 -11.39 20.15
CA THR A 63 -28.13 -10.56 19.66
C THR A 63 -27.80 -10.90 18.20
N ASP A 64 -27.79 -12.18 17.86
CA ASP A 64 -27.53 -12.68 16.51
C ASP A 64 -28.58 -12.17 15.50
N ILE A 65 -29.87 -12.24 15.86
CA ILE A 65 -30.96 -11.71 15.03
C ILE A 65 -30.88 -10.19 14.88
N LEU A 66 -30.58 -9.45 15.96
CA LEU A 66 -30.40 -8.00 15.90
C LEU A 66 -29.22 -7.60 15.00
N GLY A 67 -28.12 -8.37 15.06
CA GLY A 67 -26.98 -8.22 14.14
C GLY A 67 -27.39 -8.42 12.69
N SER A 68 -28.10 -9.51 12.38
CA SER A 68 -28.60 -9.80 11.03
C SER A 68 -29.56 -8.71 10.51
N ARG A 69 -30.48 -8.21 11.34
CA ARG A 69 -31.36 -7.08 10.98
C ARG A 69 -30.59 -5.80 10.69
N SER A 70 -29.58 -5.51 11.50
CA SER A 70 -28.71 -4.33 11.32
C SER A 70 -27.88 -4.45 10.04
N PHE A 71 -27.41 -5.65 9.71
CA PHE A 71 -26.70 -5.95 8.47
C PHE A 71 -27.60 -5.71 7.23
N LEU A 72 -28.80 -6.28 7.22
CA LEU A 72 -29.77 -6.07 6.13
C LEU A 72 -30.17 -4.60 5.97
N ALA A 73 -30.37 -3.88 7.07
CA ALA A 73 -30.64 -2.45 7.05
C ALA A 73 -29.53 -1.63 6.37
N ARG A 74 -28.25 -2.03 6.54
CA ARG A 74 -27.10 -1.40 5.87
C ARG A 74 -27.07 -1.70 4.37
N LEU A 75 -27.61 -2.83 3.94
CA LEU A 75 -27.83 -3.17 2.53
C LEU A 75 -29.09 -2.50 1.95
N ASN A 76 -29.75 -1.62 2.72
CA ASN A 76 -31.00 -0.97 2.36
C ASN A 76 -32.17 -1.96 2.15
N ILE A 77 -32.15 -3.11 2.83
CA ILE A 77 -33.20 -4.13 2.77
C ILE A 77 -34.07 -4.05 4.05
N GLY A 78 -35.40 -4.11 3.89
CA GLY A 78 -36.37 -4.21 5.01
C GLY A 78 -37.64 -3.37 4.82
N ILE A 79 -38.56 -3.42 5.80
CA ILE A 79 -39.91 -2.84 5.65
C ILE A 79 -40.00 -1.33 6.01
N LYS A 80 -39.01 -0.76 6.71
CA LYS A 80 -39.07 0.65 7.17
C LYS A 80 -38.43 1.62 6.17
N GLY A 81 -39.18 2.64 5.73
CA GLY A 81 -38.68 3.74 4.88
C GLY A 81 -38.69 3.41 3.38
N SER A 82 -37.85 4.08 2.59
CA SER A 82 -37.64 3.82 1.14
C SER A 82 -36.69 2.64 0.88
N ARG A 83 -36.76 1.59 1.72
CA ARG A 83 -35.89 0.41 1.64
C ARG A 83 -36.42 -0.59 0.61
N TYR A 84 -35.53 -1.42 0.08
CA TYR A 84 -35.86 -2.53 -0.81
C TYR A 84 -36.72 -3.55 -0.05
N THR A 85 -37.91 -3.78 -0.57
CA THR A 85 -38.84 -4.78 -0.08
C THR A 85 -38.55 -6.11 -0.76
N VAL A 86 -38.36 -7.15 0.05
CA VAL A 86 -38.16 -8.53 -0.42
C VAL A 86 -39.55 -9.12 -0.60
N LYS A 87 -39.88 -9.71 -1.76
CA LYS A 87 -41.12 -10.45 -1.93
C LYS A 87 -40.92 -11.91 -1.58
N THR A 88 -39.92 -12.54 -2.19
CA THR A 88 -39.63 -13.96 -2.04
C THR A 88 -38.22 -14.17 -1.51
N ALA A 89 -38.09 -14.96 -0.44
CA ALA A 89 -36.81 -15.33 0.14
C ALA A 89 -36.63 -16.85 0.29
N VAL A 90 -35.39 -17.30 0.45
CA VAL A 90 -35.03 -18.67 0.81
C VAL A 90 -34.20 -18.66 2.10
N ASP A 91 -34.58 -19.50 3.07
CA ASP A 91 -33.75 -19.86 4.23
C ASP A 91 -33.06 -21.20 3.94
N ALA A 92 -31.78 -21.15 3.57
CA ALA A 92 -31.00 -22.30 3.14
C ALA A 92 -30.11 -22.81 4.28
N GLY A 93 -30.47 -23.96 4.86
CA GLY A 93 -29.93 -24.43 6.15
C GLY A 93 -30.69 -23.82 7.32
N ALA A 94 -32.02 -23.89 7.29
CA ALA A 94 -32.87 -23.16 8.23
C ALA A 94 -32.79 -23.68 9.68
N GLY A 95 -32.31 -24.92 9.89
CA GLY A 95 -32.36 -25.60 11.19
C GLY A 95 -33.78 -25.60 11.73
N ILE A 96 -33.96 -25.18 12.99
CA ILE A 96 -35.28 -25.07 13.64
C ILE A 96 -36.13 -23.86 13.16
N GLY A 97 -35.67 -23.12 12.14
CA GLY A 97 -36.38 -21.99 11.55
C GLY A 97 -36.26 -20.68 12.34
N ARG A 98 -35.17 -20.50 13.08
CA ARG A 98 -34.89 -19.26 13.83
C ARG A 98 -34.76 -18.05 12.89
N ILE A 99 -34.00 -18.20 11.81
CA ILE A 99 -33.84 -17.15 10.79
C ILE A 99 -35.15 -16.95 10.02
N THR A 100 -35.80 -18.03 9.61
CA THR A 100 -37.14 -17.99 8.98
C THR A 100 -38.12 -17.12 9.79
N LYS A 101 -38.32 -17.44 11.08
CA LYS A 101 -39.32 -16.80 11.95
C LYS A 101 -38.92 -15.40 12.41
N ASP A 102 -37.71 -15.23 12.90
CA ASP A 102 -37.30 -14.00 13.60
C ASP A 102 -36.64 -12.97 12.67
N LEU A 103 -36.28 -13.35 11.44
CA LEU A 103 -35.65 -12.47 10.46
C LEU A 103 -36.44 -12.38 9.15
N LEU A 104 -36.55 -13.47 8.39
CA LEU A 104 -37.00 -13.41 6.99
C LEU A 104 -38.49 -13.12 6.85
N LEU A 105 -39.36 -13.76 7.65
CA LEU A 105 -40.80 -13.45 7.66
C LEU A 105 -41.13 -12.02 8.12
N SER A 106 -40.15 -11.31 8.69
CA SER A 106 -40.29 -9.89 9.05
C SER A 106 -39.83 -8.92 7.95
N ILE A 107 -39.43 -9.41 6.78
CA ILE A 107 -38.99 -8.59 5.64
C ILE A 107 -39.43 -9.10 4.27
N ALA A 108 -39.85 -10.37 4.17
CA ALA A 108 -40.32 -11.03 2.95
C ALA A 108 -41.80 -11.43 3.06
N ASP A 109 -42.52 -11.42 1.94
CA ASP A 109 -43.91 -11.88 1.87
C ASP A 109 -44.01 -13.41 1.94
N GLU A 110 -43.09 -14.10 1.25
CA GLU A 110 -42.99 -15.55 1.18
C GLU A 110 -41.55 -16.02 1.42
N VAL A 111 -41.39 -17.10 2.19
CA VAL A 111 -40.11 -17.74 2.49
C VAL A 111 -40.19 -19.23 2.18
N ASP A 112 -39.29 -19.70 1.32
CA ASP A 112 -39.03 -21.12 1.12
C ASP A 112 -37.90 -21.58 2.06
N VAL A 113 -37.99 -22.82 2.53
CA VAL A 113 -37.10 -23.37 3.57
C VAL A 113 -36.39 -24.60 3.03
N ILE A 114 -35.07 -24.66 3.15
CA ILE A 114 -34.26 -25.84 2.80
C ILE A 114 -33.57 -26.33 4.06
N GLU A 115 -33.85 -27.57 4.44
CA GLU A 115 -33.27 -28.17 5.65
C GLU A 115 -33.39 -29.71 5.60
N PRO A 116 -32.28 -30.47 5.57
CA PRO A 116 -32.31 -31.93 5.43
C PRO A 116 -33.02 -32.66 6.58
N ILE A 117 -33.08 -32.07 7.78
CA ILE A 117 -33.59 -32.73 8.98
C ILE A 117 -35.06 -32.37 9.21
N SER A 118 -35.98 -33.27 8.82
CA SER A 118 -37.44 -33.03 8.82
C SER A 118 -38.01 -32.59 10.17
N ARG A 119 -37.52 -33.19 11.27
CA ARG A 119 -37.95 -32.84 12.64
C ARG A 119 -37.69 -31.37 13.00
N PHE A 120 -36.69 -30.72 12.41
CA PHE A 120 -36.42 -29.30 12.66
C PHE A 120 -37.40 -28.40 11.92
N THR A 121 -37.89 -28.85 10.76
CA THR A 121 -38.86 -28.10 9.95
C THR A 121 -40.32 -28.39 10.28
N GLU A 122 -40.63 -29.46 11.02
CA GLU A 122 -42.01 -29.81 11.39
C GLU A 122 -42.75 -28.63 12.05
N PRO A 123 -42.14 -27.86 12.98
CA PRO A 123 -42.76 -26.68 13.57
C PRO A 123 -42.88 -25.46 12.65
N LEU A 124 -42.41 -25.54 11.40
CA LEU A 124 -42.56 -24.50 10.38
C LEU A 124 -43.77 -24.76 9.48
N LYS A 125 -44.24 -26.01 9.38
CA LYS A 125 -45.42 -26.37 8.57
C LYS A 125 -46.65 -25.58 9.02
N GLY A 126 -47.34 -24.96 8.06
CA GLY A 126 -48.52 -24.13 8.33
C GLY A 126 -48.22 -22.74 8.91
N THR A 127 -46.95 -22.36 9.07
CA THR A 127 -46.60 -20.98 9.45
C THR A 127 -46.94 -20.02 8.31
N LYS A 128 -47.69 -18.95 8.61
CA LYS A 128 -48.06 -17.94 7.62
C LYS A 128 -46.80 -17.31 6.99
N GLY A 129 -46.74 -17.31 5.66
CA GLY A 129 -45.61 -16.79 4.87
C GLY A 129 -44.53 -17.82 4.58
N VAL A 130 -44.56 -19.02 5.20
CA VAL A 130 -43.72 -20.14 4.75
C VAL A 130 -44.45 -20.84 3.60
N ARG A 131 -43.82 -20.92 2.43
CA ARG A 131 -44.45 -21.41 1.19
C ARG A 131 -44.10 -22.87 0.92
N HIS A 132 -42.83 -23.19 0.66
CA HIS A 132 -42.35 -24.57 0.49
C HIS A 132 -41.30 -24.95 1.52
N ILE A 133 -41.33 -26.21 1.97
CA ILE A 133 -40.30 -26.80 2.83
C ILE A 133 -39.66 -27.96 2.06
N PHE A 134 -38.37 -27.84 1.77
CA PHE A 134 -37.57 -28.85 1.08
C PHE A 134 -36.70 -29.58 2.11
N ASN A 135 -37.08 -30.83 2.43
CA ASN A 135 -36.31 -31.67 3.34
C ASN A 135 -35.17 -32.42 2.64
N VAL A 136 -34.22 -31.66 2.12
CA VAL A 136 -33.05 -32.13 1.36
C VAL A 136 -31.81 -31.35 1.77
N GLY A 137 -30.62 -31.90 1.50
CA GLY A 137 -29.37 -31.17 1.61
C GLY A 137 -29.24 -30.10 0.52
N LEU A 138 -28.38 -29.10 0.74
CA LEU A 138 -28.14 -28.03 -0.24
C LEU A 138 -27.54 -28.57 -1.54
N GLU A 139 -26.78 -29.66 -1.47
CA GLU A 139 -26.19 -30.38 -2.58
C GLU A 139 -27.22 -31.12 -3.45
N GLU A 140 -28.42 -31.36 -2.94
CA GLU A 140 -29.53 -32.04 -3.62
C GLU A 140 -30.69 -31.09 -3.99
N TRP A 141 -30.65 -29.84 -3.52
CA TRP A 141 -31.76 -28.92 -3.70
C TRP A 141 -31.97 -28.55 -5.16
N GLN A 142 -33.24 -28.69 -5.61
CA GLN A 142 -33.69 -28.22 -6.90
C GLN A 142 -34.85 -27.24 -6.71
N PRO A 143 -34.75 -26.01 -7.24
CA PRO A 143 -35.83 -25.04 -7.11
C PRO A 143 -37.04 -25.45 -7.96
N VAL A 144 -38.23 -25.07 -7.51
CA VAL A 144 -39.46 -25.28 -8.28
C VAL A 144 -39.40 -24.48 -9.58
N ALA A 145 -39.80 -25.10 -10.69
CA ALA A 145 -39.77 -24.47 -12.00
C ALA A 145 -40.50 -23.11 -12.00
N GLY A 146 -39.85 -22.07 -12.49
CA GLY A 146 -40.37 -20.70 -12.50
C GLY A 146 -40.22 -19.93 -11.19
N SER A 147 -39.51 -20.48 -10.19
CA SER A 147 -39.21 -19.75 -8.95
C SER A 147 -38.21 -18.62 -9.21
N GLU A 148 -38.45 -17.48 -8.55
CA GLU A 148 -37.55 -16.33 -8.53
C GLU A 148 -37.47 -15.80 -7.10
N TYR A 149 -36.25 -15.46 -6.64
CA TYR A 149 -35.97 -15.02 -5.28
C TYR A 149 -35.23 -13.69 -5.25
N ASP A 150 -35.74 -12.77 -4.43
CA ASP A 150 -35.10 -11.50 -4.10
C ASP A 150 -33.94 -11.67 -3.11
N LEU A 151 -34.02 -12.69 -2.25
CA LEU A 151 -33.04 -12.93 -1.20
C LEU A 151 -32.86 -14.42 -0.92
N ILE A 152 -31.64 -14.93 -1.07
CA ILE A 152 -31.24 -16.26 -0.61
C ILE A 152 -30.33 -16.08 0.61
N TRP A 153 -30.77 -16.54 1.78
CA TRP A 153 -29.99 -16.51 3.01
C TRP A 153 -29.42 -17.90 3.30
N THR A 154 -28.13 -17.98 3.59
CA THR A 154 -27.42 -19.23 3.87
C THR A 154 -26.59 -19.04 5.12
N GLN A 155 -26.83 -19.85 6.16
CA GLN A 155 -26.16 -19.68 7.45
C GLN A 155 -25.75 -21.01 8.08
N TRP A 156 -24.47 -21.09 8.48
CA TRP A 156 -23.89 -22.21 9.25
C TRP A 156 -24.14 -23.60 8.66
N CYS A 157 -24.07 -23.71 7.34
CA CYS A 157 -24.43 -24.92 6.62
C CYS A 157 -23.52 -25.21 5.44
N LEU A 158 -22.77 -24.23 4.93
CA LEU A 158 -21.81 -24.45 3.83
C LEU A 158 -20.60 -25.25 4.28
N GLY A 159 -20.31 -25.28 5.58
CA GLY A 159 -19.29 -26.15 6.16
C GLY A 159 -19.53 -27.64 5.90
N HIS A 160 -20.79 -28.06 5.66
CA HIS A 160 -21.14 -29.46 5.39
C HIS A 160 -21.06 -29.85 3.90
N LEU A 161 -20.70 -28.90 3.02
CA LEU A 161 -20.51 -29.15 1.59
C LEU A 161 -19.03 -29.10 1.27
N ASN A 162 -18.54 -29.98 0.40
CA ASN A 162 -17.22 -29.83 -0.18
C ASN A 162 -17.19 -28.67 -1.20
N ASP A 163 -16.00 -28.26 -1.63
CA ASP A 163 -15.87 -27.05 -2.46
C ASP A 163 -16.60 -27.19 -3.81
N GLU A 164 -16.61 -28.37 -4.42
CA GLU A 164 -17.34 -28.62 -5.67
C GLU A 164 -18.86 -28.48 -5.48
N GLN A 165 -19.39 -28.98 -4.36
CA GLN A 165 -20.80 -28.88 -4.00
C GLN A 165 -21.20 -27.43 -3.71
N VAL A 166 -20.35 -26.65 -3.02
CA VAL A 166 -20.62 -25.21 -2.77
C VAL A 166 -20.75 -24.46 -4.09
N VAL A 167 -19.84 -24.71 -5.05
CA VAL A 167 -19.90 -24.08 -6.37
C VAL A 167 -21.19 -24.45 -7.10
N LYS A 168 -21.58 -25.73 -7.10
CA LYS A 168 -22.84 -26.19 -7.72
C LYS A 168 -24.06 -25.54 -7.07
N TYR A 169 -24.10 -25.48 -5.74
CA TYR A 169 -25.18 -24.81 -5.00
C TYR A 169 -25.30 -23.33 -5.37
N LEU A 170 -24.18 -22.60 -5.43
CA LEU A 170 -24.19 -21.18 -5.83
C LEU A 170 -24.57 -20.99 -7.31
N GLN A 171 -24.22 -21.93 -8.18
CA GLN A 171 -24.68 -21.93 -9.58
C GLN A 171 -26.20 -22.10 -9.66
N VAL A 172 -26.79 -22.99 -8.85
CA VAL A 172 -28.25 -23.14 -8.75
C VAL A 172 -28.88 -21.86 -8.19
N CYS A 173 -28.34 -21.28 -7.12
CA CYS A 173 -28.84 -20.03 -6.57
C CYS A 173 -28.88 -18.91 -7.63
N LYS A 174 -27.85 -18.83 -8.48
CA LYS A 174 -27.76 -17.84 -9.56
C LYS A 174 -28.90 -17.98 -10.59
N THR A 175 -29.41 -19.18 -10.86
CA THR A 175 -30.46 -19.37 -11.88
C THR A 175 -31.84 -18.90 -11.42
N VAL A 176 -32.05 -18.81 -10.11
CA VAL A 176 -33.34 -18.42 -9.51
C VAL A 176 -33.30 -17.07 -8.81
N LEU A 177 -32.20 -16.33 -8.93
CA LEU A 177 -32.05 -15.02 -8.33
C LEU A 177 -32.67 -13.94 -9.22
N THR A 178 -33.42 -13.01 -8.63
CA THR A 178 -34.00 -11.87 -9.37
C THR A 178 -32.89 -11.09 -10.10
N PRO A 179 -32.96 -10.97 -11.45
CA PRO A 179 -31.91 -10.33 -12.22
C PRO A 179 -31.70 -8.86 -11.82
N GLY A 180 -30.45 -8.53 -11.47
CA GLY A 180 -30.03 -7.15 -11.19
C GLY A 180 -30.35 -6.60 -9.80
N THR A 181 -31.27 -7.23 -9.04
CA THR A 181 -31.64 -6.77 -7.69
C THR A 181 -31.56 -7.84 -6.59
N GLY A 182 -31.54 -9.12 -6.94
CA GLY A 182 -31.52 -10.20 -5.95
C GLY A 182 -30.18 -10.35 -5.22
N TRP A 183 -30.24 -10.84 -3.98
CA TRP A 183 -29.08 -11.01 -3.10
C TRP A 183 -28.89 -12.47 -2.66
N ILE A 184 -27.64 -12.91 -2.60
CA ILE A 184 -27.24 -14.12 -1.87
C ILE A 184 -26.42 -13.66 -0.67
N ILE A 185 -26.85 -14.03 0.54
CA ILE A 185 -26.18 -13.70 1.79
C ILE A 185 -25.69 -14.99 2.42
N VAL A 186 -24.37 -15.07 2.64
CA VAL A 186 -23.71 -16.18 3.31
C VAL A 186 -23.19 -15.70 4.66
N LYS A 187 -23.60 -16.37 5.74
CA LYS A 187 -23.16 -16.11 7.10
C LYS A 187 -22.59 -17.39 7.70
N GLU A 188 -21.27 -17.51 7.67
CA GLU A 188 -20.57 -18.74 8.01
C GLU A 188 -19.44 -18.48 9.03
N ASN A 189 -19.05 -19.51 9.77
CA ASN A 189 -17.86 -19.46 10.62
C ASN A 189 -16.61 -19.58 9.76
N LEU A 190 -15.57 -18.82 10.10
CA LEU A 190 -14.27 -18.88 9.44
C LEU A 190 -13.21 -19.28 10.45
N SER A 191 -12.24 -20.07 10.00
CA SER A 191 -11.09 -20.46 10.80
C SER A 191 -10.17 -19.24 10.97
N THR A 192 -9.70 -19.01 12.19
CA THR A 192 -8.65 -18.02 12.50
C THR A 192 -7.26 -18.51 12.08
N GLY A 193 -7.11 -19.82 11.86
CA GLY A 193 -5.85 -20.44 11.44
C GLY A 193 -5.48 -20.18 9.97
N LEU A 194 -4.28 -20.64 9.60
CA LEU A 194 -3.75 -20.50 8.23
C LEU A 194 -4.38 -21.49 7.23
N ASP A 195 -5.06 -22.52 7.71
CA ASP A 195 -5.60 -23.63 6.91
C ASP A 195 -7.06 -23.93 7.28
N ASP A 196 -7.77 -24.60 6.35
CA ASP A 196 -9.11 -25.11 6.59
C ASP A 196 -9.11 -26.17 7.71
N MET A 197 -10.09 -26.11 8.60
CA MET A 197 -10.21 -27.03 9.73
C MET A 197 -11.40 -27.97 9.55
N PHE A 198 -11.15 -29.28 9.55
CA PHE A 198 -12.19 -30.30 9.55
C PHE A 198 -12.61 -30.66 10.99
N ASP A 199 -13.91 -30.62 11.27
CA ASP A 199 -14.49 -31.11 12.52
C ASP A 199 -15.05 -32.53 12.31
N PRO A 200 -14.48 -33.56 12.96
CA PRO A 200 -14.97 -34.92 12.84
C PRO A 200 -16.31 -35.17 13.55
N THR A 201 -16.75 -34.25 14.42
CA THR A 201 -17.95 -34.41 15.26
C THR A 201 -19.23 -34.30 14.43
N ASP A 202 -19.34 -33.25 13.62
CA ASP A 202 -20.48 -32.98 12.75
C ASP A 202 -20.15 -33.13 11.26
N SER A 203 -18.93 -33.58 10.95
CA SER A 203 -18.41 -33.76 9.59
C SER A 203 -18.49 -32.47 8.76
N SER A 204 -18.03 -31.36 9.34
CA SER A 204 -17.99 -30.05 8.70
C SER A 204 -16.56 -29.56 8.48
N VAL A 205 -16.39 -28.60 7.58
CA VAL A 205 -15.16 -27.84 7.42
C VAL A 205 -15.40 -26.37 7.67
N THR A 206 -14.66 -25.86 8.65
CA THR A 206 -14.53 -24.43 8.89
C THR A 206 -13.40 -23.90 8.00
N ARG A 207 -13.77 -23.18 6.96
CA ARG A 207 -12.80 -22.68 5.97
C ARG A 207 -12.01 -21.49 6.52
N HIS A 208 -10.71 -21.46 6.28
CA HIS A 208 -9.90 -20.30 6.60
C HIS A 208 -10.22 -19.15 5.66
N ARG A 209 -10.13 -17.93 6.20
CA ARG A 209 -10.14 -16.76 5.36
C ARG A 209 -8.81 -16.71 4.61
N ARG A 210 -8.80 -17.17 3.35
CA ARG A 210 -7.70 -16.80 2.45
C ARG A 210 -7.61 -15.28 2.45
N ARG A 211 -6.50 -14.73 2.97
CA ARG A 211 -6.13 -13.30 2.81
C ARG A 211 -6.15 -12.84 1.34
N GLY A 212 -6.28 -13.78 0.40
CA GLY A 212 -6.26 -13.62 -1.05
C GLY A 212 -7.50 -13.07 -1.75
N GLY A 213 -8.58 -12.66 -1.09
CA GLY A 213 -9.70 -12.02 -1.82
C GLY A 213 -9.34 -10.68 -2.48
N LYS A 214 -8.38 -9.93 -1.89
CA LYS A 214 -7.83 -8.68 -2.46
C LYS A 214 -6.53 -8.90 -3.28
N ASP A 215 -5.90 -10.07 -3.15
CA ASP A 215 -4.59 -10.39 -3.75
C ASP A 215 -4.65 -11.41 -4.91
N ALA A 216 -5.82 -11.99 -5.21
CA ALA A 216 -5.98 -13.09 -6.19
C ALA A 216 -5.65 -12.76 -7.66
N GLY A 217 -5.13 -11.57 -7.97
CA GLY A 217 -4.70 -11.20 -9.33
C GLY A 217 -3.27 -10.68 -9.46
N TYR A 218 -2.63 -10.25 -8.36
CA TYR A 218 -1.35 -9.53 -8.45
C TYR A 218 -0.41 -9.88 -7.29
N ALA A 219 0.42 -10.90 -7.50
CA ALA A 219 1.53 -11.22 -6.61
C ALA A 219 2.78 -10.41 -7.01
N GLY A 220 3.15 -9.43 -6.18
CA GLY A 220 4.41 -8.71 -6.31
C GLY A 220 5.60 -9.66 -6.27
N LYS A 221 6.63 -9.41 -7.11
CA LYS A 221 7.83 -10.26 -7.21
C LYS A 221 9.07 -9.61 -6.59
N ALA A 222 8.99 -8.34 -6.17
CA ALA A 222 10.15 -7.61 -5.68
C ALA A 222 10.54 -8.06 -4.27
N SER A 223 11.85 -8.22 -4.05
CA SER A 223 12.41 -8.52 -2.74
C SER A 223 12.48 -7.27 -1.86
N ARG A 224 12.55 -7.47 -0.54
CA ARG A 224 12.76 -6.37 0.43
C ARG A 224 14.03 -5.57 0.12
N LEU A 225 15.13 -6.25 -0.20
CA LEU A 225 16.39 -5.58 -0.55
C LEU A 225 16.26 -4.74 -1.82
N SER A 226 15.60 -5.27 -2.86
CA SER A 226 15.36 -4.50 -4.09
C SER A 226 14.52 -3.25 -3.82
N SER A 227 13.51 -3.37 -2.95
CA SER A 227 12.65 -2.25 -2.54
C SER A 227 13.43 -1.18 -1.77
N ILE A 228 14.32 -1.62 -0.84
CA ILE A 228 15.20 -0.73 -0.09
C ILE A 228 16.13 0.05 -1.04
N VAL A 229 16.78 -0.64 -1.98
CA VAL A 229 17.70 -0.02 -2.94
C VAL A 229 16.96 0.97 -3.85
N ASN A 230 15.76 0.63 -4.32
CA ASN A 230 14.97 1.52 -5.17
C ASN A 230 14.59 2.82 -4.43
N LEU A 231 14.11 2.69 -3.18
CA LEU A 231 13.76 3.84 -2.36
C LEU A 231 15.01 4.66 -1.99
N LEU A 232 16.12 4.00 -1.65
CA LEU A 232 17.40 4.63 -1.32
C LEU A 232 17.97 5.42 -2.51
N ASN A 233 17.95 4.86 -3.72
CA ASN A 233 18.40 5.55 -4.94
C ASN A 233 17.65 6.86 -5.17
N THR A 234 16.35 6.87 -4.84
CA THR A 234 15.51 8.07 -4.95
C THR A 234 15.89 9.12 -3.92
N ILE A 235 16.13 8.70 -2.66
CA ILE A 235 16.53 9.60 -1.57
C ILE A 235 17.91 10.19 -1.88
N VAL A 236 18.93 9.33 -1.98
CA VAL A 236 20.34 9.78 -2.05
C VAL A 236 20.60 10.67 -3.26
N GLY A 237 20.05 10.33 -4.44
CA GLY A 237 20.09 11.06 -5.73
C GLY A 237 20.77 12.45 -5.79
N ALA A 238 20.02 13.47 -6.20
CA ALA A 238 20.55 14.84 -6.33
C ALA A 238 20.71 15.55 -4.98
N GLY A 239 19.94 15.14 -3.96
CA GLY A 239 19.98 15.77 -2.64
C GLY A 239 21.37 15.68 -1.98
N THR A 240 22.11 14.59 -2.19
CA THR A 240 23.46 14.43 -1.60
C THR A 240 24.43 15.53 -2.03
N LEU A 241 24.30 16.03 -3.26
CA LEU A 241 25.21 17.02 -3.83
C LEU A 241 25.18 18.37 -3.11
N THR A 242 24.05 18.67 -2.47
CA THR A 242 23.75 19.97 -1.87
C THR A 242 23.81 19.93 -0.35
N MET A 243 24.01 18.75 0.26
CA MET A 243 24.05 18.62 1.73
C MET A 243 25.17 19.44 2.40
N PRO A 244 26.40 19.52 1.84
CA PRO A 244 27.45 20.37 2.41
C PRO A 244 27.09 21.86 2.35
N PHE A 245 26.40 22.29 1.29
CA PHE A 245 25.88 23.65 1.13
C PHE A 245 24.84 23.97 2.20
N VAL A 246 23.97 23.02 2.55
CA VAL A 246 23.02 23.22 3.67
C VAL A 246 23.77 23.51 4.98
N LEU A 247 24.85 22.79 5.28
CA LEU A 247 25.62 23.03 6.52
C LEU A 247 26.33 24.38 6.51
N SER A 248 26.71 24.92 5.35
CA SER A 248 27.29 26.27 5.32
C SER A 248 26.29 27.33 5.78
N HIS A 249 25.00 27.20 5.46
CA HIS A 249 23.98 28.15 5.93
C HIS A 249 23.51 27.87 7.36
N MET A 250 23.32 26.61 7.73
CA MET A 250 22.73 26.21 9.02
C MET A 250 23.75 26.04 10.15
N GLY A 251 25.03 25.88 9.83
CA GLY A 251 26.03 25.38 10.77
C GLY A 251 25.89 23.87 11.03
N ILE A 252 26.93 23.25 11.57
CA ILE A 252 27.00 21.80 11.77
C ILE A 252 25.92 21.33 12.76
N MET A 253 25.80 21.95 13.93
CA MET A 253 24.94 21.45 15.00
C MET A 253 23.45 21.51 14.61
N LEU A 254 22.98 22.68 14.16
CA LEU A 254 21.60 22.85 13.72
C LEU A 254 21.32 22.04 12.44
N GLY A 255 22.25 22.00 11.49
CA GLY A 255 22.09 21.23 10.26
C GLY A 255 21.95 19.72 10.53
N VAL A 256 22.75 19.14 11.42
CA VAL A 256 22.62 17.73 11.84
C VAL A 256 21.24 17.48 12.48
N VAL A 257 20.80 18.36 13.38
CA VAL A 257 19.47 18.25 14.01
C VAL A 257 18.36 18.29 12.97
N LEU A 258 18.41 19.22 12.02
CA LEU A 258 17.39 19.38 10.98
C LEU A 258 17.42 18.22 9.97
N ILE A 259 18.59 17.68 9.62
CA ILE A 259 18.71 16.48 8.79
C ILE A 259 18.06 15.27 9.48
N LEU A 260 18.30 15.06 10.77
CA LEU A 260 17.69 13.96 11.53
C LEU A 260 16.19 14.17 11.75
N TRP A 261 15.76 15.41 12.02
CA TRP A 261 14.35 15.76 12.15
C TRP A 261 13.58 15.57 10.84
N SER A 262 14.17 15.96 9.71
CA SER A 262 13.60 15.71 8.39
C SER A 262 13.55 14.22 8.07
N ALA A 263 14.56 13.44 8.47
CA ALA A 263 14.54 11.98 8.31
C ALA A 263 13.36 11.36 9.09
N PHE A 264 13.20 11.76 10.35
CA PHE A 264 12.13 11.28 11.23
C PHE A 264 10.74 11.61 10.68
N THR A 265 10.49 12.88 10.35
CA THR A 265 9.19 13.34 9.82
C THR A 265 8.87 12.71 8.45
N SER A 266 9.86 12.54 7.57
CA SER A 266 9.68 11.85 6.29
C SER A 266 9.39 10.35 6.46
N ALA A 267 10.09 9.67 7.37
CA ALA A 267 9.82 8.27 7.70
C ALA A 267 8.41 8.08 8.24
N PHE A 268 7.95 8.99 9.11
CA PHE A 268 6.59 8.99 9.61
C PHE A 268 5.58 9.25 8.48
N GLY A 269 5.85 10.17 7.55
CA GLY A 269 5.02 10.38 6.36
C GLY A 269 4.90 9.14 5.46
N LEU A 270 6.01 8.42 5.22
CA LEU A 270 5.99 7.15 4.48
C LEU A 270 5.18 6.08 5.19
N TYR A 271 5.28 6.00 6.52
CA TYR A 271 4.53 5.07 7.35
C TYR A 271 3.01 5.34 7.28
N LEU A 272 2.60 6.60 7.38
CA LEU A 272 1.19 6.97 7.22
C LEU A 272 0.68 6.63 5.81
N GLN A 273 1.49 6.87 4.78
CA GLN A 273 1.14 6.54 3.40
C GLN A 273 0.99 5.02 3.20
N SER A 274 1.86 4.20 3.78
CA SER A 274 1.74 2.75 3.67
C SER A 274 0.53 2.19 4.41
N ARG A 275 0.19 2.76 5.58
CA ARG A 275 -1.08 2.44 6.26
C ARG A 275 -2.29 2.79 5.39
N CYS A 276 -2.29 3.98 4.77
CA CYS A 276 -3.33 4.39 3.84
C CYS A 276 -3.42 3.53 2.56
N ALA A 277 -2.34 2.85 2.16
CA ALA A 277 -2.36 1.95 1.01
C ALA A 277 -3.16 0.66 1.29
N ARG A 278 -3.29 0.22 2.56
CA ARG A 278 -4.03 -1.01 2.93
C ARG A 278 -5.52 -0.95 2.60
N TYR A 279 -6.07 0.25 2.41
CA TYR A 279 -7.48 0.45 2.06
C TYR A 279 -7.76 0.36 0.56
N LEU A 280 -6.71 0.30 -0.26
CA LEU A 280 -6.79 0.16 -1.71
C LEU A 280 -6.51 -1.29 -2.11
N ASP A 281 -7.03 -1.70 -3.27
CA ASP A 281 -6.78 -3.03 -3.79
C ASP A 281 -5.32 -3.15 -4.28
N ARG A 282 -4.68 -4.28 -3.99
CA ARG A 282 -3.26 -4.50 -4.28
C ARG A 282 -3.01 -4.40 -5.79
N GLY A 283 -1.96 -3.68 -6.18
CA GLY A 283 -1.65 -3.41 -7.59
C GLY A 283 -2.31 -2.16 -8.17
N THR A 284 -3.31 -1.58 -7.49
CA THR A 284 -3.98 -0.33 -7.90
C THR A 284 -3.66 0.88 -7.02
N SER A 285 -2.87 0.66 -5.95
CA SER A 285 -2.52 1.71 -4.99
C SER A 285 -1.83 2.88 -5.70
N SER A 286 -2.42 4.07 -5.59
CA SER A 286 -1.89 5.31 -6.14
C SER A 286 -2.41 6.51 -5.34
N PHE A 287 -1.72 7.66 -5.43
CA PHE A 287 -2.19 8.91 -4.81
C PHE A 287 -3.57 9.31 -5.30
N PHE A 288 -3.83 9.14 -6.61
CA PHE A 288 -5.14 9.41 -7.20
C PHE A 288 -6.23 8.53 -6.57
N ALA A 289 -6.04 7.20 -6.54
CA ALA A 289 -7.02 6.28 -5.96
C ALA A 289 -7.29 6.60 -4.47
N LEU A 290 -6.24 6.94 -3.71
CA LEU A 290 -6.38 7.34 -2.31
C LEU A 290 -7.11 8.67 -2.14
N SER A 291 -6.85 9.65 -3.01
CA SER A 291 -7.49 10.96 -2.98
C SER A 291 -8.97 10.88 -3.31
N GLN A 292 -9.37 10.01 -4.25
CA GLN A 292 -10.78 9.75 -4.56
C GLN A 292 -11.54 9.13 -3.38
N LEU A 293 -10.85 8.33 -2.56
CA LEU A 293 -11.42 7.75 -1.34
C LEU A 293 -11.61 8.77 -0.22
N THR A 294 -10.77 9.80 -0.16
CA THR A 294 -10.68 10.73 0.98
C THR A 294 -11.21 12.12 0.68
N TYR A 295 -10.57 12.84 -0.26
CA TYR A 295 -10.88 14.21 -0.63
C TYR A 295 -10.97 14.34 -2.18
N PRO A 296 -12.07 13.85 -2.80
CA PRO A 296 -12.20 13.79 -4.25
C PRO A 296 -12.14 15.16 -4.95
N ASN A 297 -12.57 16.22 -4.26
CA ASN A 297 -12.49 17.60 -4.77
C ASN A 297 -11.09 18.22 -4.65
N ALA A 298 -10.26 17.73 -3.74
CA ALA A 298 -8.89 18.22 -3.54
C ALA A 298 -7.83 17.38 -4.28
N ALA A 299 -8.23 16.26 -4.90
CA ALA A 299 -7.37 15.37 -5.68
C ALA A 299 -6.49 16.13 -6.70
N VAL A 300 -7.05 17.13 -7.38
CA VAL A 300 -6.32 17.97 -8.35
C VAL A 300 -5.13 18.69 -7.72
N ILE A 301 -5.30 19.25 -6.53
CA ILE A 301 -4.24 19.99 -5.84
C ILE A 301 -3.09 19.03 -5.48
N PHE A 302 -3.46 17.82 -5.07
CA PHE A 302 -2.52 16.79 -4.63
C PHE A 302 -1.72 16.21 -5.81
N ASP A 303 -2.39 15.88 -6.92
CA ASP A 303 -1.72 15.46 -8.15
C ASP A 303 -0.89 16.58 -8.77
N LEU A 304 -1.36 17.84 -8.72
CA LEU A 304 -0.56 18.98 -9.18
C LEU A 304 0.73 19.14 -8.36
N ALA A 305 0.68 18.94 -7.03
CA ALA A 305 1.88 18.97 -6.19
C ALA A 305 2.89 17.86 -6.57
N ILE A 306 2.40 16.65 -6.89
CA ILE A 306 3.23 15.55 -7.39
C ILE A 306 3.86 15.91 -8.75
N ALA A 307 3.08 16.48 -9.65
CA ALA A 307 3.57 16.94 -10.95
C ALA A 307 4.66 18.00 -10.80
N ILE A 308 4.45 19.03 -9.97
CA ILE A 308 5.45 20.08 -9.68
C ILE A 308 6.73 19.47 -9.11
N LYS A 309 6.59 18.54 -8.15
CA LYS A 309 7.74 17.86 -7.54
C LYS A 309 8.57 17.11 -8.57
N CYS A 310 7.93 16.22 -9.33
CA CYS A 310 8.61 15.37 -10.30
C CYS A 310 9.19 16.18 -11.46
N PHE A 311 8.46 17.19 -11.95
CA PHE A 311 8.96 18.15 -12.94
C PHE A 311 10.25 18.83 -12.45
N GLY A 312 10.22 19.36 -11.23
CA GLY A 312 11.36 20.11 -10.71
C GLY A 312 12.60 19.27 -10.43
N VAL A 313 12.43 18.01 -9.99
CA VAL A 313 13.53 17.04 -9.91
C VAL A 313 14.12 16.78 -11.30
N GLY A 314 13.26 16.61 -12.31
CA GLY A 314 13.69 16.40 -13.70
C GLY A 314 14.50 17.58 -14.25
N VAL A 315 14.09 18.82 -13.96
CA VAL A 315 14.86 20.04 -14.29
C VAL A 315 16.20 20.06 -13.56
N SER A 316 16.22 19.68 -12.28
CA SER A 316 17.46 19.64 -11.48
C SER A 316 18.48 18.66 -12.07
N TYR A 317 18.03 17.52 -12.58
CA TYR A 317 18.90 16.59 -13.30
C TYR A 317 19.47 17.18 -14.60
N MET A 318 18.69 17.99 -15.35
CA MET A 318 19.22 18.71 -16.51
C MET A 318 20.29 19.75 -16.13
N ILE A 319 20.06 20.48 -15.03
CA ILE A 319 21.03 21.45 -14.49
C ILE A 319 22.33 20.72 -14.13
N ILE A 320 22.26 19.59 -13.41
CA ILE A 320 23.43 18.77 -13.05
C ILE A 320 24.22 18.33 -14.30
N ILE A 321 23.54 17.89 -15.37
CA ILE A 321 24.23 17.53 -16.62
C ILE A 321 24.95 18.75 -17.21
N GLY A 322 24.27 19.89 -17.28
CA GLY A 322 24.84 21.14 -17.81
C GLY A 322 26.05 21.65 -17.04
N ASP A 323 26.05 21.47 -15.71
CA ASP A 323 27.12 21.94 -14.84
C ASP A 323 28.31 20.97 -14.78
N LEU A 324 28.08 19.66 -14.87
CA LEU A 324 29.14 18.65 -14.73
C LEU A 324 29.84 18.29 -16.05
N MET A 325 29.11 18.26 -17.17
CA MET A 325 29.69 17.84 -18.47
C MET A 325 30.85 18.71 -18.97
N PRO A 326 30.84 20.06 -18.83
CA PRO A 326 32.01 20.87 -19.14
C PRO A 326 33.27 20.41 -18.39
N GLY A 327 33.13 20.08 -17.10
CA GLY A 327 34.22 19.56 -16.28
C GLY A 327 34.67 18.16 -16.69
N VAL A 328 33.75 17.31 -17.16
CA VAL A 328 34.10 15.99 -17.72
C VAL A 328 34.95 16.16 -18.98
N MET A 329 34.56 17.06 -19.89
CA MET A 329 35.31 17.29 -21.12
C MET A 329 36.69 17.87 -20.86
N GLN A 330 36.82 18.83 -19.94
CA GLN A 330 38.12 19.36 -19.54
C GLN A 330 39.06 18.28 -18.98
N GLY A 331 38.52 17.28 -18.28
CA GLY A 331 39.30 16.15 -17.77
C GLY A 331 39.67 15.11 -18.83
N LEU A 332 38.84 14.93 -19.88
CA LEU A 332 39.06 13.95 -20.94
C LEU A 332 39.92 14.49 -22.09
N THR A 333 39.85 15.79 -22.38
CA THR A 333 40.57 16.41 -23.49
C THR A 333 41.38 17.61 -23.00
N SER A 334 42.70 17.55 -23.21
CA SER A 334 43.63 18.66 -22.93
C SER A 334 43.58 19.80 -23.95
N HIS A 335 42.74 19.68 -25.00
CA HIS A 335 42.63 20.62 -26.11
C HIS A 335 41.24 21.29 -26.17
N THR A 336 40.61 21.52 -25.01
CA THR A 336 39.27 22.14 -24.94
C THR A 336 39.23 23.56 -25.51
N ASP A 337 40.36 24.28 -25.53
CA ASP A 337 40.50 25.61 -26.11
C ASP A 337 40.17 25.68 -27.61
N ASN A 338 40.37 24.57 -28.34
CA ASN A 338 40.06 24.49 -29.78
C ASN A 338 38.56 24.34 -30.06
N PHE A 339 37.76 23.97 -29.06
CA PHE A 339 36.33 23.66 -29.21
C PHE A 339 35.51 24.31 -28.08
N PRO A 340 35.28 25.64 -28.12
CA PRO A 340 34.65 26.39 -27.02
C PRO A 340 33.21 25.93 -26.71
N TYR A 341 32.53 25.26 -27.63
CA TYR A 341 31.21 24.68 -27.38
C TYR A 341 31.24 23.51 -26.38
N LEU A 342 32.37 22.81 -26.21
CA LEU A 342 32.50 21.69 -25.26
C LEU A 342 32.49 22.15 -23.80
N VAL A 343 32.78 23.42 -23.54
CA VAL A 343 32.75 24.02 -22.20
C VAL A 343 31.40 24.72 -21.94
N ASN A 344 30.53 24.81 -22.96
CA ASN A 344 29.26 25.49 -22.85
C ASN A 344 28.18 24.58 -22.21
N ARG A 345 27.61 24.99 -21.07
CA ARG A 345 26.54 24.26 -20.39
C ARG A 345 25.29 24.05 -21.26
N HIS A 346 24.88 25.05 -22.04
CA HIS A 346 23.65 24.98 -22.85
C HIS A 346 23.79 23.96 -23.98
N PHE A 347 24.99 23.82 -24.55
CA PHE A 347 25.29 22.76 -25.51
C PHE A 347 25.03 21.38 -24.91
N TRP A 348 25.52 21.11 -23.70
CA TRP A 348 25.34 19.81 -23.05
C TRP A 348 23.90 19.52 -22.62
N ILE A 349 23.18 20.52 -22.11
CA ILE A 349 21.75 20.38 -21.82
C ILE A 349 20.99 20.00 -23.10
N THR A 350 21.29 20.65 -24.22
CA THR A 350 20.66 20.35 -25.53
C THR A 350 21.03 18.96 -26.04
N ALA A 351 22.31 18.60 -25.99
CA ALA A 351 22.81 17.32 -26.47
C ALA A 351 22.21 16.15 -25.68
N PHE A 352 22.16 16.24 -24.36
CA PHE A 352 21.56 15.21 -23.52
C PHE A 352 20.04 15.19 -23.61
N MET A 353 19.37 16.31 -23.92
CA MET A 353 17.93 16.29 -24.18
C MET A 353 17.58 15.36 -25.36
N LEU A 354 18.42 15.31 -26.41
CA LEU A 354 18.24 14.36 -27.52
C LEU A 354 18.34 12.88 -27.07
N LEU A 355 19.13 12.60 -26.03
CA LEU A 355 19.23 11.25 -25.43
C LEU A 355 18.07 10.96 -24.47
N VAL A 356 17.58 11.97 -23.76
CA VAL A 356 16.47 11.84 -22.79
C VAL A 356 15.13 11.59 -23.49
N ILE A 357 14.88 12.24 -24.63
CA ILE A 357 13.64 12.08 -25.40
C ILE A 357 13.32 10.59 -25.63
N PRO A 358 14.13 9.79 -26.33
CA PRO A 358 13.78 8.39 -26.60
C PRO A 358 13.57 7.57 -25.32
N LEU A 359 14.31 7.88 -24.24
CA LEU A 359 14.17 7.21 -22.95
C LEU A 359 12.85 7.54 -22.24
N ALA A 360 12.40 8.80 -22.31
CA ALA A 360 11.16 9.26 -21.67
C ALA A 360 9.88 8.79 -22.38
N PHE A 361 9.98 8.43 -23.67
CA PHE A 361 8.86 7.86 -24.44
C PHE A 361 8.67 6.35 -24.23
N LEU A 362 9.58 5.67 -23.54
CA LEU A 362 9.42 4.26 -23.19
C LEU A 362 8.22 4.07 -22.26
N ARG A 363 7.25 3.23 -22.64
CA ARG A 363 6.05 2.97 -21.82
C ARG A 363 6.32 2.15 -20.57
N ARG A 364 7.29 1.25 -20.65
CA ARG A 364 7.70 0.36 -19.57
C ARG A 364 9.22 0.38 -19.53
N LEU A 365 9.75 0.54 -18.34
CA LEU A 365 11.18 0.58 -18.09
C LEU A 365 11.60 -0.74 -17.42
N ASP A 366 11.29 -1.87 -18.08
CA ASP A 366 11.56 -3.22 -17.53
C ASP A 366 13.07 -3.52 -17.37
N SER A 367 13.94 -2.69 -17.97
CA SER A 367 15.42 -2.77 -17.89
C SER A 367 16.03 -2.00 -16.70
N LEU A 368 15.24 -1.30 -15.87
CA LEU A 368 15.73 -0.44 -14.78
C LEU A 368 16.53 -1.15 -13.70
N LYS A 369 16.38 -2.47 -13.54
CA LYS A 369 17.16 -3.22 -12.54
C LYS A 369 18.66 -3.00 -12.68
N TYR A 370 19.16 -2.83 -13.90
CA TYR A 370 20.57 -2.52 -14.17
C TYR A 370 20.89 -1.05 -13.92
N THR A 371 19.97 -0.14 -14.22
CA THR A 371 20.14 1.30 -13.95
C THR A 371 20.22 1.60 -12.44
N SER A 372 19.48 0.87 -11.60
CA SER A 372 19.55 0.98 -10.14
C SER A 372 20.89 0.54 -9.57
N ILE A 373 21.56 -0.42 -10.21
CA ILE A 373 22.92 -0.85 -9.82
C ILE A 373 23.92 0.24 -10.21
N VAL A 374 23.84 0.76 -11.44
CA VAL A 374 24.70 1.87 -11.90
C VAL A 374 24.54 3.10 -11.01
N ALA A 375 23.30 3.39 -10.59
CA ALA A 375 23.00 4.47 -9.67
C ALA A 375 23.70 4.28 -8.32
N LEU A 376 23.58 3.09 -7.72
CA LEU A 376 24.19 2.77 -6.44
C LEU A 376 25.72 2.82 -6.49
N VAL A 377 26.33 2.33 -7.58
CA VAL A 377 27.79 2.41 -7.79
C VAL A 377 28.24 3.86 -7.91
N SER A 378 27.49 4.70 -8.65
CA SER A 378 27.82 6.12 -8.83
C SER A 378 27.75 6.90 -7.51
N ILE A 379 26.73 6.61 -6.70
CA ILE A 379 26.58 7.16 -5.34
C ILE A 379 27.71 6.69 -4.42
N GLY A 380 28.03 5.39 -4.44
CA GLY A 380 29.13 4.83 -3.65
C GLY A 380 30.47 5.49 -4.01
N TYR A 381 30.73 5.68 -5.31
CA TYR A 381 31.91 6.38 -5.80
C TYR A 381 31.95 7.83 -5.31
N LEU A 382 30.82 8.55 -5.37
CA LEU A 382 30.72 9.91 -4.85
C LEU A 382 31.10 9.98 -3.36
N ILE A 383 30.57 9.08 -2.53
CA ILE A 383 30.89 9.05 -1.10
C ILE A 383 32.39 8.83 -0.89
N VAL A 384 32.99 7.88 -1.61
CA VAL A 384 34.43 7.62 -1.54
C VAL A 384 35.24 8.84 -1.98
N LEU A 385 34.82 9.52 -3.05
CA LEU A 385 35.49 10.73 -3.55
C LEU A 385 35.48 11.84 -2.50
N VAL A 386 34.32 12.12 -1.89
CA VAL A 386 34.19 13.17 -0.87
C VAL A 386 35.04 12.84 0.37
N VAL A 387 34.98 11.60 0.86
CA VAL A 387 35.77 11.16 2.02
C VAL A 387 37.27 11.18 1.72
N TYR A 388 37.68 10.83 0.50
CA TYR A 388 39.07 10.90 0.07
C TYR A 388 39.59 12.33 0.08
N HIS A 389 38.86 13.28 -0.52
CA HIS A 389 39.26 14.68 -0.52
C HIS A 389 39.25 15.29 0.89
N PHE A 390 38.34 14.88 1.76
CA PHE A 390 38.40 15.23 3.18
C PHE A 390 39.68 14.71 3.86
N ALA A 391 40.12 13.49 3.55
CA ALA A 391 41.33 12.93 4.16
C ALA A 391 42.64 13.45 3.55
N ALA A 392 42.63 13.82 2.27
CA ALA A 392 43.84 14.12 1.50
C ALA A 392 44.10 15.62 1.30
N ASP A 393 43.05 16.45 1.17
CA ASP A 393 43.20 17.87 0.91
C ASP A 393 43.35 18.67 2.22
N ALA A 394 43.89 19.88 2.11
CA ALA A 394 43.89 20.82 3.22
C ALA A 394 42.46 21.27 3.52
N HIS A 395 42.09 21.25 4.79
CA HIS A 395 40.78 21.69 5.25
C HIS A 395 40.66 23.23 5.17
N ALA A 396 39.42 23.71 5.10
CA ALA A 396 39.13 25.12 5.21
C ALA A 396 39.62 25.69 6.56
N ASP A 397 39.90 26.98 6.59
CA ASP A 397 40.32 27.66 7.81
C ASP A 397 39.26 27.47 8.91
N PRO A 398 39.65 27.12 10.15
CA PRO A 398 38.70 26.86 11.23
C PRO A 398 37.75 28.04 11.53
N SER A 399 38.14 29.27 11.19
CA SER A 399 37.28 30.46 11.31
C SER A 399 36.11 30.48 10.33
N ASP A 400 36.23 29.77 9.20
CA ASP A 400 35.19 29.67 8.18
C ASP A 400 34.25 28.49 8.41
N ILE A 401 34.36 27.81 9.57
CA ILE A 401 33.51 26.67 9.93
C ILE A 401 32.54 27.08 11.03
N ARG A 402 31.27 27.16 10.67
CA ARG A 402 30.16 27.41 11.58
C ARG A 402 29.74 26.12 12.28
N VAL A 403 30.12 25.98 13.55
CA VAL A 403 29.75 24.81 14.36
C VAL A 403 28.39 25.00 15.04
N ILE A 404 28.27 26.08 15.82
CA ILE A 404 27.05 26.42 16.59
C ILE A 404 26.29 27.59 15.95
N GLU A 405 27.02 28.57 15.42
CA GLU A 405 26.45 29.74 14.76
C GLU A 405 25.86 29.37 13.39
N TRP A 406 24.84 30.09 12.94
CA TRP A 406 24.24 29.93 11.62
C TRP A 406 24.30 31.25 10.83
N ALA A 407 24.23 31.18 9.50
CA ALA A 407 24.39 32.35 8.63
C ALA A 407 23.28 33.42 8.81
N GLY A 408 22.09 33.00 9.26
CA GLY A 408 20.97 33.87 9.61
C GLY A 408 19.65 33.10 9.59
N ALA A 409 18.57 33.68 10.12
CA ALA A 409 17.26 33.03 10.11
C ALA A 409 16.71 32.88 8.67
N VAL A 410 16.87 33.92 7.83
CA VAL A 410 16.43 33.91 6.43
C VAL A 410 17.18 32.84 5.62
N GLU A 411 18.50 32.80 5.74
CA GLU A 411 19.37 31.84 5.04
C GLU A 411 19.13 30.38 5.47
N THR A 412 18.89 30.15 6.76
CA THR A 412 18.53 28.82 7.27
C THR A 412 17.15 28.39 6.77
N LEU A 413 16.16 29.29 6.79
CA LEU A 413 14.79 28.96 6.37
C LEU A 413 14.64 28.86 4.84
N SER A 414 15.48 29.54 4.07
CA SER A 414 15.51 29.41 2.60
C SER A 414 16.12 28.07 2.17
N THR A 415 17.07 27.53 2.94
CA THR A 415 17.78 26.25 2.65
C THR A 415 17.13 25.03 3.30
N LEU A 416 16.33 25.17 4.35
CA LEU A 416 15.58 24.06 4.98
C LEU A 416 14.78 23.18 3.99
N PRO A 417 14.11 23.75 2.98
CA PRO A 417 13.43 22.96 1.95
C PRO A 417 14.32 22.01 1.18
N VAL A 418 15.60 22.31 1.02
CA VAL A 418 16.57 21.43 0.34
C VAL A 418 16.75 20.13 1.15
N VAL A 419 16.71 20.22 2.49
CA VAL A 419 16.75 19.05 3.37
C VAL A 419 15.46 18.23 3.27
N VAL A 420 14.30 18.91 3.28
CA VAL A 420 12.99 18.25 3.09
C VAL A 420 12.93 17.54 1.74
N PHE A 421 13.39 18.22 0.68
CA PHE A 421 13.50 17.66 -0.66
C PHE A 421 14.33 16.39 -0.69
N ALA A 422 15.49 16.39 -0.02
CA ALA A 422 16.43 15.27 -0.02
C ALA A 422 15.77 13.97 0.47
N TYR A 423 14.96 14.04 1.53
CA TYR A 423 14.22 12.89 2.04
C TYR A 423 12.90 12.57 1.31
N THR A 424 12.61 13.23 0.19
CA THR A 424 11.34 13.02 -0.55
C THR A 424 11.42 11.83 -1.49
N CYS A 425 10.85 10.70 -1.07
CA CYS A 425 10.73 9.48 -1.89
C CYS A 425 9.30 8.90 -1.94
N HIS A 426 8.34 9.59 -1.33
CA HIS A 426 6.95 9.21 -1.14
C HIS A 426 6.20 8.86 -2.44
N GLN A 427 6.56 9.47 -3.58
CA GLN A 427 5.94 9.15 -4.87
C GLN A 427 6.19 7.70 -5.31
N ASN A 428 7.32 7.10 -4.91
CA ASN A 428 7.69 5.73 -5.28
C ASN A 428 7.14 4.69 -4.29
N MET A 429 6.57 5.12 -3.15
CA MET A 429 6.15 4.21 -2.10
C MET A 429 4.99 3.31 -2.53
N PHE A 430 4.01 3.83 -3.28
CA PHE A 430 2.90 3.01 -3.78
C PHE A 430 3.35 1.97 -4.80
N SER A 431 4.31 2.31 -5.68
CA SER A 431 4.93 1.34 -6.60
C SER A 431 5.60 0.21 -5.83
N ILE A 432 6.35 0.53 -4.75
CA ILE A 432 6.97 -0.47 -3.89
C ILE A 432 5.92 -1.36 -3.23
N ILE A 433 4.85 -0.79 -2.66
CA ILE A 433 3.78 -1.56 -2.01
C ILE A 433 3.09 -2.51 -3.00
N ASN A 434 2.89 -2.06 -4.23
CA ASN A 434 2.32 -2.90 -5.27
C ASN A 434 3.29 -4.02 -5.68
N GLU A 435 4.59 -3.73 -5.84
CA GLU A 435 5.58 -4.68 -6.39
C GLU A 435 6.20 -5.64 -5.37
N ILE A 436 6.21 -5.29 -4.07
CA ILE A 436 6.84 -6.10 -3.02
C ILE A 436 6.10 -7.42 -2.80
N GLY A 437 6.85 -8.52 -2.72
CA GLY A 437 6.26 -9.85 -2.48
C GLY A 437 5.67 -9.97 -1.08
N ASP A 438 6.48 -9.65 -0.06
CA ASP A 438 6.07 -9.62 1.34
C ASP A 438 5.58 -8.21 1.71
N ASN A 439 4.26 -8.03 1.70
CA ASN A 439 3.57 -6.78 2.03
C ASN A 439 3.10 -6.72 3.50
N THR A 440 3.70 -7.50 4.40
CA THR A 440 3.40 -7.41 5.84
C THR A 440 3.80 -6.03 6.39
N PRO A 441 3.10 -5.48 7.40
CA PRO A 441 3.44 -4.19 8.00
C PRO A 441 4.90 -4.13 8.47
N GLY A 442 5.39 -5.21 9.09
CA GLY A 442 6.78 -5.31 9.53
C GLY A 442 7.80 -5.28 8.38
N SER A 443 7.49 -5.90 7.25
CA SER A 443 8.32 -5.82 6.03
C SER A 443 8.39 -4.38 5.50
N ILE A 444 7.25 -3.69 5.43
CA ILE A 444 7.17 -2.31 4.95
C ILE A 444 7.90 -1.33 5.89
N VAL A 445 7.70 -1.44 7.21
CA VAL A 445 8.41 -0.62 8.19
C VAL A 445 9.92 -0.85 8.12
N ALA A 446 10.36 -2.09 7.90
CA ALA A 446 11.77 -2.39 7.69
C ALA A 446 12.32 -1.73 6.41
N VAL A 447 11.57 -1.73 5.31
CA VAL A 447 11.96 -1.03 4.07
C VAL A 447 12.11 0.47 4.32
N ILE A 448 11.11 1.11 4.95
CA ILE A 448 11.15 2.56 5.27
C ILE A 448 12.34 2.88 6.18
N GLY A 449 12.48 2.15 7.30
CA GLY A 449 13.51 2.41 8.30
C GLY A 449 14.92 2.18 7.76
N SER A 450 15.14 1.10 6.99
CA SER A 450 16.45 0.83 6.37
C SER A 450 16.80 1.85 5.30
N SER A 451 15.86 2.26 4.44
CA SER A 451 16.13 3.26 3.39
C SER A 451 16.39 4.65 3.95
N ILE A 452 15.54 5.15 4.87
CA ILE A 452 15.73 6.48 5.46
C ILE A 452 16.95 6.51 6.38
N GLY A 453 17.17 5.46 7.18
CA GLY A 453 18.33 5.38 8.09
C GLY A 453 19.67 5.35 7.34
N SER A 454 19.77 4.53 6.28
CA SER A 454 20.98 4.48 5.45
C SER A 454 21.21 5.78 4.68
N ALA A 455 20.15 6.41 4.15
CA ALA A 455 20.26 7.72 3.52
C ALA A 455 20.71 8.80 4.50
N GLY A 456 20.16 8.84 5.71
CA GLY A 456 20.54 9.82 6.72
C GLY A 456 22.00 9.69 7.15
N PHE A 457 22.50 8.46 7.25
CA PHE A 457 23.94 8.24 7.47
C PHE A 457 24.79 8.79 6.32
N ILE A 458 24.42 8.52 5.06
CA ILE A 458 25.13 9.01 3.88
C ILE A 458 25.12 10.55 3.84
N TYR A 459 23.97 11.18 4.10
CA TYR A 459 23.86 12.63 4.12
C TYR A 459 24.72 13.24 5.21
N LEU A 460 24.68 12.74 6.44
CA LEU A 460 25.52 13.27 7.51
C LEU A 460 27.01 13.13 7.19
N LEU A 461 27.42 11.97 6.65
CA LEU A 461 28.79 11.74 6.23
C LEU A 461 29.24 12.76 5.17
N VAL A 462 28.50 12.86 4.06
CA VAL A 462 28.84 13.77 2.96
C VAL A 462 28.74 15.24 3.38
N ALA A 463 27.69 15.60 4.12
CA ALA A 463 27.46 16.96 4.59
C ALA A 463 28.62 17.46 5.45
N ILE A 464 28.98 16.70 6.49
CA ILE A 464 30.00 17.10 7.46
C ILE A 464 31.37 17.11 6.79
N THR A 465 31.75 16.02 6.12
CA THR A 465 33.08 15.93 5.49
C THR A 465 33.25 16.98 4.39
N GLY A 466 32.26 17.13 3.51
CA GLY A 466 32.27 18.12 2.46
C GLY A 466 32.28 19.57 2.98
N TYR A 467 31.55 19.85 4.06
CA TYR A 467 31.53 21.19 4.65
C TYR A 467 32.85 21.55 5.34
N ILE A 468 33.50 20.61 6.05
CA ILE A 468 34.81 20.89 6.66
C ILE A 468 35.89 21.08 5.60
N THR A 469 35.82 20.39 4.46
CA THR A 469 36.79 20.57 3.36
C THR A 469 36.75 21.98 2.76
N PHE A 470 35.57 22.56 2.54
CA PHE A 470 35.43 23.82 1.80
C PHE A 470 34.91 25.01 2.64
N GLY A 471 34.49 24.78 3.88
CA GLY A 471 33.99 25.81 4.80
C GLY A 471 32.76 26.54 4.25
N ASN A 472 32.66 27.84 4.55
CA ASN A 472 31.55 28.68 4.10
C ASN A 472 31.50 28.95 2.59
N SER A 473 32.52 28.54 1.83
CA SER A 473 32.62 28.76 0.38
C SER A 473 31.95 27.67 -0.47
N VAL A 474 31.40 26.63 0.17
CA VAL A 474 30.69 25.54 -0.51
C VAL A 474 29.54 26.09 -1.38
N VAL A 475 29.53 25.69 -2.65
CA VAL A 475 28.42 25.96 -3.57
C VAL A 475 27.36 24.86 -3.55
N GLY A 476 26.18 25.14 -4.11
CA GLY A 476 25.04 24.22 -4.15
C GLY A 476 25.29 22.84 -4.78
N ASN A 477 26.43 22.62 -5.45
CA ASN A 477 26.86 21.32 -5.96
C ASN A 477 28.33 21.06 -5.58
N ILE A 478 28.57 20.24 -4.56
CA ILE A 478 29.94 19.98 -4.05
C ILE A 478 30.90 19.46 -5.12
N ILE A 479 30.41 18.70 -6.10
CA ILE A 479 31.28 18.09 -7.12
C ILE A 479 31.95 19.15 -8.00
N MET A 480 31.34 20.34 -8.12
CA MET A 480 31.90 21.45 -8.87
C MET A 480 33.14 22.06 -8.19
N MET A 481 33.30 21.87 -6.88
CA MET A 481 34.43 22.40 -6.11
C MET A 481 35.69 21.56 -6.25
N TYR A 482 35.58 20.30 -6.66
CA TYR A 482 36.74 19.45 -6.91
C TYR A 482 37.40 19.80 -8.25
N ALA A 483 38.71 20.05 -8.19
CA ALA A 483 39.55 20.29 -9.36
C ALA A 483 39.45 19.15 -10.38
N THR A 484 39.74 19.46 -11.64
CA THR A 484 39.70 18.52 -12.77
C THR A 484 40.87 17.53 -12.70
N GLY A 485 40.71 16.46 -11.92
CA GLY A 485 41.58 15.27 -11.90
C GLY A 485 40.86 14.03 -12.44
N VAL A 486 41.58 12.93 -12.66
CA VAL A 486 41.02 11.68 -13.20
C VAL A 486 39.86 11.16 -12.32
N ALA A 487 40.05 11.13 -11.01
CA ALA A 487 39.02 10.67 -10.07
C ALA A 487 37.77 11.57 -10.08
N SER A 488 37.97 12.90 -9.98
CA SER A 488 36.88 13.88 -10.07
C SER A 488 36.14 13.80 -11.40
N THR A 489 36.85 13.59 -12.52
CA THR A 489 36.26 13.43 -13.86
C THR A 489 35.40 12.18 -13.96
N VAL A 490 35.90 11.04 -13.45
CA VAL A 490 35.12 9.79 -13.38
C VAL A 490 33.89 9.97 -12.50
N GLY A 491 34.01 10.66 -11.37
CA GLY A 491 32.87 10.98 -10.49
C GLY A 491 31.81 11.85 -11.17
N LYS A 492 32.24 12.92 -11.84
CA LYS A 492 31.36 13.80 -12.64
C LYS A 492 30.61 13.01 -13.71
N ALA A 493 31.33 12.16 -14.46
CA ALA A 493 30.73 11.31 -15.48
C ALA A 493 29.75 10.28 -14.90
N ALA A 494 30.08 9.64 -13.77
CA ALA A 494 29.20 8.69 -13.10
C ALA A 494 27.89 9.34 -12.64
N ILE A 495 27.95 10.55 -12.09
CA ILE A 495 26.76 11.30 -11.69
C ILE A 495 25.92 11.72 -12.92
N VAL A 496 26.55 12.13 -14.02
CA VAL A 496 25.84 12.40 -15.28
C VAL A 496 25.06 11.17 -15.76
N VAL A 497 25.68 9.98 -15.73
CA VAL A 497 25.03 8.72 -16.11
C VAL A 497 23.89 8.37 -15.15
N LEU A 498 24.09 8.52 -13.84
CA LEU A 498 23.06 8.34 -12.81
C LEU A 498 21.82 9.22 -13.10
N VAL A 499 22.02 10.52 -13.33
CA VAL A 499 20.90 11.44 -13.53
C VAL A 499 20.21 11.23 -14.88
N LEU A 500 20.96 10.85 -15.93
CA LEU A 500 20.41 10.49 -17.24
C LEU A 500 19.32 9.40 -17.13
N PHE A 501 19.61 8.34 -16.39
CA PHE A 501 18.65 7.25 -16.18
C PHE A 501 17.56 7.57 -15.13
N SER A 502 17.77 8.61 -14.31
CA SER A 502 16.80 9.04 -13.30
C SER A 502 15.72 9.98 -13.85
N ILE A 503 15.95 10.64 -14.99
CA ILE A 503 14.96 11.56 -15.59
C ILE A 503 13.68 10.83 -16.02
N PRO A 504 13.72 9.71 -16.76
CA PRO A 504 12.50 8.98 -17.11
C PRO A 504 11.67 8.58 -15.88
N LEU A 505 12.34 8.18 -14.79
CA LEU A 505 11.68 7.82 -13.53
C LEU A 505 10.87 8.96 -12.91
N GLN A 506 11.21 10.22 -13.19
CA GLN A 506 10.44 11.38 -12.74
C GLN A 506 9.36 11.80 -13.76
N VAL A 507 9.62 11.62 -15.06
CA VAL A 507 8.66 11.97 -16.12
C VAL A 507 7.41 11.09 -16.05
N HIS A 508 7.55 9.80 -15.74
CA HIS A 508 6.40 8.88 -15.63
C HIS A 508 5.36 9.30 -14.58
N PRO A 509 5.71 9.48 -13.29
CA PRO A 509 4.76 9.95 -12.28
C PRO A 509 4.28 11.38 -12.55
N CYS A 510 5.15 12.27 -13.06
CA CYS A 510 4.74 13.62 -13.47
C CYS A 510 3.60 13.59 -14.51
N ARG A 511 3.76 12.76 -15.54
CA ARG A 511 2.75 12.60 -16.59
C ARG A 511 1.46 11.99 -16.06
N ALA A 512 1.54 10.97 -15.21
CA ALA A 512 0.37 10.34 -14.63
C ALA A 512 -0.46 11.33 -13.81
N SER A 513 0.20 12.14 -12.98
CA SER A 513 -0.49 13.17 -12.20
C SER A 513 -1.02 14.32 -13.06
N LEU A 514 -0.31 14.75 -14.11
CA LEU A 514 -0.84 15.75 -15.06
C LEU A 514 -2.06 15.23 -15.83
N ASP A 515 -2.05 13.98 -16.27
CA ASP A 515 -3.22 13.37 -16.92
C ASP A 515 -4.41 13.28 -15.96
N ALA A 516 -4.18 12.94 -14.69
CA ALA A 516 -5.21 12.96 -13.65
C ALA A 516 -5.80 14.37 -13.43
N VAL A 517 -4.95 15.40 -13.39
CA VAL A 517 -5.36 16.81 -13.28
C VAL A 517 -6.18 17.26 -14.50
N LEU A 518 -5.76 16.91 -15.72
CA LEU A 518 -6.43 17.32 -16.95
C LEU A 518 -7.72 16.55 -17.23
N SER A 519 -7.79 15.30 -16.79
CA SER A 519 -8.99 14.47 -16.91
C SER A 519 -9.99 14.71 -15.78
N TRP A 520 -9.59 15.42 -14.72
CA TRP A 520 -10.47 15.76 -13.61
C TRP A 520 -11.67 16.57 -14.09
N ARG A 521 -12.85 16.13 -13.65
CA ARG A 521 -14.11 16.86 -13.83
C ARG A 521 -14.64 17.20 -12.44
N PRO A 522 -15.01 18.47 -12.17
CA PRO A 522 -15.66 18.81 -10.92
C PRO A 522 -16.91 17.94 -10.78
N ASN A 523 -17.08 17.33 -9.62
CA ASN A 523 -18.32 16.63 -9.32
C ASN A 523 -19.41 17.70 -9.20
N ARG A 524 -20.04 18.04 -10.33
CA ARG A 524 -21.12 19.02 -10.38
C ARG A 524 -22.23 18.40 -9.56
N SER A 525 -22.47 18.95 -8.37
CA SER A 525 -23.61 18.61 -7.53
C SER A 525 -24.81 18.52 -8.46
N GLN A 526 -25.28 17.30 -8.68
CA GLN A 526 -26.48 17.05 -9.44
C GLN A 526 -27.57 17.66 -8.57
N ASN A 527 -28.05 18.85 -8.95
CA ASN A 527 -29.19 19.48 -8.32
C ASN A 527 -30.31 18.45 -8.32
N ASN A 528 -30.59 17.93 -7.13
CA ASN A 528 -31.52 16.84 -6.92
C ASN A 528 -32.94 17.40 -7.03
N SER A 529 -33.47 17.49 -8.25
CA SER A 529 -34.89 17.68 -8.52
C SER A 529 -35.57 16.36 -8.91
N GLY A 530 -35.13 15.24 -8.32
CA GLY A 530 -35.66 13.91 -8.60
C GLY A 530 -35.70 13.01 -7.38
N ARG A 531 -36.85 13.03 -6.69
CA ARG A 531 -37.39 12.04 -5.72
C ARG A 531 -36.51 11.64 -4.50
N PRO A 532 -36.98 11.86 -3.26
CA PRO A 532 -36.30 11.38 -2.07
C PRO A 532 -36.50 9.86 -1.92
N GLY A 533 -35.43 9.06 -2.06
CA GLY A 533 -35.55 7.63 -1.77
C GLY A 533 -34.40 6.69 -2.16
N SER A 534 -33.41 7.12 -2.93
CA SER A 534 -32.30 6.23 -3.33
C SER A 534 -31.05 6.47 -2.48
N PRO A 535 -30.64 5.57 -1.59
CA PRO A 535 -29.31 5.63 -1.01
C PRO A 535 -28.27 5.29 -2.07
N ALA A 536 -27.18 6.05 -2.05
CA ALA A 536 -26.05 6.01 -2.96
C ALA A 536 -25.23 4.71 -2.86
N LEU A 537 -25.82 3.57 -3.23
CA LEU A 537 -25.11 2.31 -3.49
C LEU A 537 -25.07 1.97 -4.99
N THR A 538 -25.64 2.83 -5.83
CA THR A 538 -25.44 2.87 -7.29
C THR A 538 -24.49 4.00 -7.68
N ALA A 539 -23.38 4.16 -6.96
CA ALA A 539 -22.17 4.52 -7.68
C ALA A 539 -21.93 3.30 -8.59
N SER A 540 -22.28 3.47 -9.87
CA SER A 540 -22.01 2.52 -10.93
C SER A 540 -20.74 1.75 -10.61
N ARG A 541 -20.84 0.43 -10.44
CA ARG A 541 -19.75 -0.51 -10.74
C ARG A 541 -19.45 -0.41 -12.25
N GLY A 542 -19.09 0.79 -12.71
CA GLY A 542 -18.35 0.95 -13.93
C GLY A 542 -17.00 0.38 -13.58
N ASP A 543 -16.78 -0.85 -13.99
CA ASP A 543 -15.48 -1.40 -14.36
C ASP A 543 -14.29 -0.55 -13.88
N HIS A 544 -14.04 -0.54 -12.57
CA HIS A 544 -12.91 0.19 -11.97
C HIS A 544 -11.62 -0.63 -12.07
N GLY A 545 -11.60 -1.63 -12.95
CA GLY A 545 -10.48 -2.48 -13.33
C GLY A 545 -9.84 -2.04 -14.65
N SER A 546 -9.70 -0.75 -14.91
CA SER A 546 -8.62 -0.18 -15.71
C SER A 546 -8.84 1.33 -15.79
N THR A 547 -7.88 2.12 -15.34
CA THR A 547 -7.65 3.39 -16.04
C THR A 547 -7.45 3.00 -17.49
N ALA A 548 -8.42 3.30 -18.37
CA ALA A 548 -8.25 3.07 -19.80
C ALA A 548 -6.86 3.57 -20.18
N PRO A 549 -5.99 2.74 -20.80
CA PRO A 549 -4.62 3.12 -21.06
C PRO A 549 -4.63 4.46 -21.80
N MET A 550 -3.93 5.44 -21.23
CA MET A 550 -3.90 6.80 -21.76
C MET A 550 -3.59 6.74 -23.26
N SER A 551 -4.46 7.38 -24.07
CA SER A 551 -4.34 7.33 -25.53
C SER A 551 -2.94 7.75 -25.97
N ASP A 552 -2.42 7.08 -27.00
CA ASP A 552 -1.08 7.30 -27.55
C ASP A 552 -0.79 8.79 -27.85
N MET A 553 -1.80 9.52 -28.34
CA MET A 553 -1.68 10.96 -28.62
C MET A 553 -1.54 11.79 -27.35
N ARG A 554 -2.36 11.56 -26.31
CA ARG A 554 -2.22 12.24 -25.00
C ARG A 554 -0.90 11.90 -24.32
N PHE A 555 -0.49 10.64 -24.38
CA PHE A 555 0.81 10.17 -23.89
C PHE A 555 1.95 10.97 -24.52
N ALA A 556 1.96 11.08 -25.85
CA ALA A 556 3.01 11.77 -26.59
C ALA A 556 2.99 13.28 -26.34
N LEU A 557 1.81 13.91 -26.36
CA LEU A 557 1.66 15.36 -26.12
C LEU A 557 2.11 15.75 -24.71
N LEU A 558 1.69 15.03 -23.68
CA LEU A 558 2.08 15.34 -22.30
C LEU A 558 3.56 15.13 -22.06
N THR A 559 4.13 14.03 -22.56
CA THR A 559 5.56 13.76 -22.43
C THR A 559 6.38 14.85 -23.13
N THR A 560 5.97 15.26 -24.35
CA THR A 560 6.62 16.35 -25.09
C THR A 560 6.53 17.66 -24.31
N LEU A 561 5.35 18.02 -23.81
CA LEU A 561 5.15 19.23 -23.03
C LEU A 561 6.03 19.27 -21.79
N ILE A 562 6.08 18.17 -21.02
CA ILE A 562 6.94 18.05 -19.83
C ILE A 562 8.40 18.29 -20.20
N LEU A 563 8.91 17.62 -21.25
CA LEU A 563 10.31 17.74 -21.66
C LEU A 563 10.63 19.14 -22.21
N THR A 564 9.77 19.73 -23.03
CA THR A 564 9.98 21.08 -23.58
C THR A 564 10.00 22.14 -22.47
N CYS A 565 9.06 22.06 -21.52
CA CYS A 565 9.06 22.96 -20.36
C CYS A 565 10.29 22.73 -19.47
N ALA A 566 10.71 21.48 -19.26
CA ALA A 566 11.88 21.17 -18.45
C ALA A 566 13.17 21.68 -19.10
N TYR A 567 13.30 21.54 -20.42
CA TYR A 567 14.40 22.10 -21.21
C TYR A 567 14.47 23.63 -21.09
N ALA A 568 13.37 24.32 -21.34
CA ALA A 568 13.31 25.78 -21.26
C ALA A 568 13.67 26.29 -19.86
N THR A 569 13.20 25.60 -18.81
CA THR A 569 13.51 25.94 -17.42
C THR A 569 14.98 25.69 -17.11
N ALA A 570 15.56 24.56 -17.53
CA ALA A 570 16.97 24.24 -17.31
C ALA A 570 17.94 25.17 -18.04
N LEU A 571 17.53 25.74 -19.18
CA LEU A 571 18.30 26.79 -19.85
C LEU A 571 18.22 28.14 -19.12
N SER A 572 17.11 28.42 -18.45
CA SER A 572 16.86 29.71 -17.78
C SER A 572 17.39 29.75 -16.35
N VAL A 573 17.37 28.61 -15.64
CA VAL A 573 17.79 28.49 -14.25
C VAL A 573 19.16 27.83 -14.17
N SER A 574 20.11 28.50 -13.54
CA SER A 574 21.49 27.99 -13.39
C SER A 574 21.80 27.42 -12.01
N SER A 575 21.12 27.87 -10.97
CA SER A 575 21.36 27.45 -9.58
C SER A 575 20.58 26.19 -9.21
N LEU A 576 21.30 25.09 -8.97
CA LEU A 576 20.73 23.82 -8.52
C LEU A 576 20.01 23.97 -7.16
N ASP A 577 20.66 24.62 -6.20
CA ASP A 577 20.16 24.83 -4.84
C ASP A 577 18.82 25.59 -4.81
N ARG A 578 18.68 26.69 -5.55
CA ARG A 578 17.41 27.44 -5.63
C ARG A 578 16.30 26.59 -6.25
N MET A 579 16.62 25.80 -7.27
CA MET A 579 15.64 24.89 -7.88
C MET A 579 15.17 23.84 -6.87
N LEU A 580 16.10 23.24 -6.11
CA LEU A 580 15.78 22.27 -5.07
C LEU A 580 15.04 22.90 -3.88
N ALA A 581 15.35 24.13 -3.51
CA ALA A 581 14.66 24.85 -2.45
C ALA A 581 13.19 25.15 -2.81
N PHE A 582 12.94 25.57 -4.06
CA PHE A 582 11.60 25.79 -4.57
C PHE A 582 10.78 24.49 -4.62
N VAL A 583 11.35 23.40 -5.13
CA VAL A 583 10.69 22.09 -5.17
C VAL A 583 10.46 21.53 -3.77
N GLY A 584 11.45 21.71 -2.89
CA GLY A 584 11.42 21.36 -1.47
C GLY A 584 10.24 21.99 -0.73
N SER A 585 10.07 23.29 -0.92
CA SER A 585 9.09 24.09 -0.17
C SER A 585 7.67 23.87 -0.68
N THR A 586 7.52 23.48 -1.95
CA THR A 586 6.22 23.26 -2.59
C THR A 586 5.82 21.78 -2.63
N GLY A 587 6.24 21.07 -3.67
CA GLY A 587 5.82 19.71 -3.96
C GLY A 587 6.32 18.69 -2.93
N SER A 588 7.57 18.78 -2.52
CA SER A 588 8.15 17.86 -1.53
C SER A 588 7.46 17.94 -0.17
N THR A 589 7.33 19.15 0.38
CA THR A 589 6.63 19.37 1.66
C THR A 589 5.17 18.88 1.59
N SER A 590 4.49 19.09 0.46
CA SER A 590 3.14 18.60 0.24
C SER A 590 3.06 17.07 0.31
N ILE A 591 3.91 16.36 -0.44
CA ILE A 591 3.83 14.90 -0.58
C ILE A 591 4.38 14.18 0.66
N SER A 592 5.40 14.75 1.32
CA SER A 592 6.04 14.12 2.46
C SER A 592 5.28 14.32 3.78
N PHE A 593 4.67 15.48 3.99
CA PHE A 593 4.06 15.84 5.28
C PHE A 593 2.55 16.06 5.20
N ILE A 594 2.09 16.91 4.26
CA ILE A 594 0.68 17.34 4.20
C ILE A 594 -0.24 16.19 3.75
N LEU A 595 0.08 15.55 2.63
CA LEU A 595 -0.77 14.51 2.03
C LEU A 595 -0.93 13.29 2.95
N PRO A 596 0.15 12.65 3.45
CA PRO A 596 0.00 11.45 4.26
C PRO A 596 -0.73 11.75 5.58
N GLY A 597 -0.47 12.93 6.17
CA GLY A 597 -1.15 13.39 7.38
C GLY A 597 -2.66 13.57 7.19
N LEU A 598 -3.06 14.27 6.12
CA LEU A 598 -4.47 14.52 5.82
C LEU A 598 -5.23 13.25 5.44
N PHE A 599 -4.63 12.38 4.62
CA PHE A 599 -5.26 11.12 4.22
C PHE A 599 -5.47 10.22 5.42
N TYR A 600 -4.44 10.01 6.24
CA TYR A 600 -4.57 9.15 7.41
C TYR A 600 -5.57 9.71 8.41
N TYR A 601 -5.55 11.03 8.67
CA TYR A 601 -6.49 11.67 9.60
C TYR A 601 -7.96 11.47 9.19
N LYS A 602 -8.25 11.49 7.89
CA LYS A 602 -9.61 11.32 7.36
C LYS A 602 -10.08 9.87 7.38
N ILE A 603 -9.18 8.94 7.06
CA ILE A 603 -9.52 7.51 7.00
C ILE A 603 -9.60 6.88 8.40
N SER A 604 -8.82 7.39 9.35
CA SER A 604 -8.82 6.94 10.76
C SER A 604 -9.97 7.53 11.59
N ASP A 605 -10.94 8.21 10.97
CA ASP A 605 -12.09 8.78 11.68
C ASP A 605 -13.00 7.67 12.23
N PRO A 606 -13.31 7.61 13.54
CA PRO A 606 -14.06 6.53 14.19
C PRO A 606 -15.44 6.25 13.58
N ASP A 607 -16.08 7.29 13.07
CA ASP A 607 -17.39 7.22 12.42
C ASP A 607 -17.31 6.77 10.94
N SER A 608 -16.10 6.63 10.38
CA SER A 608 -15.93 6.23 8.99
C SER A 608 -16.05 4.72 8.79
N ILE A 609 -16.68 4.32 7.69
CA ILE A 609 -16.81 2.91 7.26
C ILE A 609 -15.42 2.26 7.07
N HIS A 610 -14.41 3.07 6.77
CA HIS A 610 -13.03 2.61 6.57
C HIS A 610 -12.31 2.29 7.88
N HIS A 611 -12.61 3.01 8.97
CA HIS A 611 -12.05 2.73 10.29
C HIS A 611 -12.56 1.42 10.91
N GLN A 612 -13.84 1.08 10.74
CA GLN A 612 -14.37 -0.21 11.20
C GLN A 612 -13.76 -1.41 10.46
N ARG A 613 -13.31 -1.19 9.21
CA ARG A 613 -12.55 -2.21 8.45
C ARG A 613 -11.12 -2.36 8.96
N LEU A 614 -10.49 -1.30 9.46
CA LEU A 614 -9.16 -1.37 10.09
C LEU A 614 -9.19 -2.19 11.36
N LEU A 615 -10.09 -1.87 12.28
CA LEU A 615 -10.15 -2.55 13.58
C LEU A 615 -10.31 -4.05 13.34
N LYS A 616 -11.23 -4.42 12.44
CA LYS A 616 -11.39 -5.82 12.04
C LYS A 616 -10.14 -6.42 11.38
N GLU A 617 -9.43 -5.70 10.50
CA GLU A 617 -8.22 -6.21 9.85
C GLU A 617 -6.99 -6.25 10.78
N ASP A 618 -6.88 -5.36 11.75
CA ASP A 618 -5.79 -5.31 12.73
C ASP A 618 -6.04 -6.34 13.86
N ASP A 619 -7.29 -6.52 14.32
CA ASP A 619 -7.70 -7.62 15.21
C ASP A 619 -7.41 -8.99 14.55
N ASP A 620 -7.81 -9.17 13.28
CA ASP A 620 -7.52 -10.39 12.49
C ASP A 620 -5.98 -10.63 12.30
N MET A 621 -5.14 -9.60 12.45
CA MET A 621 -3.67 -9.71 12.32
C MET A 621 -3.01 -10.11 13.64
N GLU A 622 -3.43 -9.52 14.76
CA GLU A 622 -2.90 -9.83 16.09
C GLU A 622 -3.10 -11.31 16.43
N ASP A 623 -4.32 -11.83 16.24
CA ASP A 623 -4.66 -13.24 16.48
C ASP A 623 -3.79 -14.20 15.64
N SER A 624 -3.54 -13.85 14.37
CA SER A 624 -2.73 -14.69 13.47
C SER A 624 -1.26 -14.77 13.89
N THR A 625 -0.72 -13.70 14.48
CA THR A 625 0.68 -13.66 14.92
C THR A 625 0.89 -14.38 16.25
N SER A 626 -0.08 -14.28 17.17
CA SER A 626 -0.06 -15.07 18.41
C SER A 626 -0.15 -16.56 18.12
N ASP A 627 -1.03 -16.96 17.19
CA ASP A 627 -1.25 -18.37 16.85
C ASP A 627 -0.02 -19.03 16.18
N VAL A 628 0.72 -18.27 15.37
CA VAL A 628 1.97 -18.73 14.75
C VAL A 628 3.10 -18.84 15.79
N GLU A 629 3.18 -17.92 16.75
CA GLU A 629 4.16 -18.01 17.84
C GLU A 629 3.82 -19.15 18.83
N GLU A 630 2.54 -19.39 19.11
CA GLU A 630 2.08 -20.49 19.96
C GLU A 630 2.25 -21.86 19.26
N SER A 631 1.92 -21.96 17.98
CA SER A 631 2.18 -23.17 17.18
C SER A 631 3.68 -23.47 17.04
N ALA A 632 4.52 -22.45 16.88
CA ALA A 632 5.97 -22.61 16.83
C ALA A 632 6.59 -22.97 18.20
N ALA A 633 5.94 -22.58 19.30
CA ALA A 633 6.29 -23.00 20.66
C ALA A 633 5.86 -24.44 20.94
N LEU A 634 4.69 -24.86 20.46
CA LEU A 634 4.17 -26.23 20.56
C LEU A 634 4.92 -27.24 19.67
N ALA A 635 5.47 -26.79 18.53
CA ALA A 635 6.30 -27.61 17.64
C ALA A 635 7.71 -27.91 18.19
N GLN A 636 8.11 -27.31 19.32
CA GLN A 636 9.36 -27.65 20.01
C GLN A 636 9.12 -28.81 20.99
N ASN A 637 9.61 -29.99 20.62
CA ASN A 637 9.57 -31.21 21.45
C ASN A 637 9.94 -30.95 22.93
N PRO A 638 9.17 -31.43 23.92
CA PRO A 638 9.51 -31.28 25.36
C PRO A 638 10.73 -32.08 25.82
N ALA A 639 11.41 -32.80 24.93
CA ALA A 639 12.43 -33.80 25.27
C ALA A 639 13.75 -33.58 24.51
N ALA A 640 14.48 -32.52 24.84
CA ALA A 640 15.91 -32.44 24.54
C ALA A 640 16.62 -31.46 25.52
N PRO A 641 17.64 -31.90 26.29
CA PRO A 641 18.45 -30.98 27.07
C PRO A 641 19.48 -30.32 26.15
N GLY A 642 19.39 -29.00 25.97
CA GLY A 642 20.32 -28.21 25.14
C GLY A 642 20.58 -26.81 25.72
N PRO A 643 21.75 -26.22 25.45
CA PRO A 643 22.56 -25.51 26.44
C PRO A 643 22.11 -24.08 26.75
N SER A 644 22.50 -23.63 27.94
CA SER A 644 22.33 -22.27 28.46
C SER A 644 23.20 -21.26 27.71
N GLY A 645 22.61 -20.54 26.76
CA GLY A 645 23.15 -19.34 26.10
C GLY A 645 22.11 -18.19 26.13
N PRO A 646 22.51 -16.91 25.94
CA PRO A 646 21.82 -15.75 26.51
C PRO A 646 20.51 -15.41 25.77
N ARG A 647 19.41 -16.06 26.18
CA ARG A 647 18.03 -15.84 25.68
C ARG A 647 17.45 -14.44 26.00
N GLY A 648 18.11 -13.64 26.84
CA GLY A 648 17.62 -12.34 27.30
C GLY A 648 17.72 -11.22 26.26
N VAL A 649 18.83 -11.14 25.51
CA VAL A 649 19.12 -9.96 24.65
C VAL A 649 18.33 -9.99 23.33
N TRP A 650 18.00 -11.19 22.84
CA TRP A 650 17.24 -11.37 21.59
C TRP A 650 15.75 -11.04 21.74
N ARG A 651 15.16 -11.34 22.91
CA ARG A 651 13.77 -10.99 23.25
C ARG A 651 13.56 -9.48 23.39
N TRP A 652 14.52 -8.75 23.96
CA TRP A 652 14.47 -7.29 24.09
C TRP A 652 14.57 -6.57 22.73
N ARG A 653 15.43 -7.04 21.82
CA ARG A 653 15.52 -6.50 20.45
C ARG A 653 14.30 -6.82 19.58
N LYS A 654 13.61 -7.94 19.81
CA LYS A 654 12.34 -8.26 19.15
C LYS A 654 11.22 -7.39 19.73
N LYS A 655 11.05 -7.33 21.06
CA LYS A 655 9.98 -6.54 21.71
C LYS A 655 9.98 -5.06 21.29
N TRP A 656 11.15 -4.43 21.20
CA TRP A 656 11.26 -3.02 20.76
C TRP A 656 10.93 -2.81 19.25
N ARG A 657 10.92 -3.86 18.42
CA ARG A 657 10.57 -3.79 16.98
C ARG A 657 9.07 -3.89 16.70
N TRP A 658 8.23 -4.25 17.68
CA TRP A 658 6.81 -4.57 17.46
C TRP A 658 5.81 -3.70 18.24
N ASP A 659 6.26 -2.75 19.06
CA ASP A 659 5.36 -1.91 19.87
C ASP A 659 4.76 -0.70 19.10
N LEU A 660 5.10 -0.48 17.83
CA LEU A 660 4.50 0.60 17.01
C LEU A 660 3.05 0.31 16.59
N GLU A 661 2.63 -0.96 16.58
CA GLU A 661 1.25 -1.36 16.28
C GLU A 661 0.30 -1.23 17.48
N HIS A 662 0.84 -1.19 18.71
CA HIS A 662 0.08 -0.99 19.96
C HIS A 662 -0.10 0.49 20.33
N ILE A 663 0.39 1.41 19.48
CA ILE A 663 0.14 2.83 19.68
C ILE A 663 -1.32 3.08 19.36
N ASP A 664 -2.05 3.55 20.38
CA ASP A 664 -3.45 3.94 20.28
C ASP A 664 -3.71 4.71 18.97
N HIS A 665 -4.65 4.22 18.16
CA HIS A 665 -5.02 4.82 16.87
C HIS A 665 -5.34 6.31 17.01
N GLU A 666 -5.84 6.73 18.18
CA GLU A 666 -6.10 8.14 18.47
C GLU A 666 -4.80 8.97 18.50
N VAL A 667 -3.73 8.42 19.06
CA VAL A 667 -2.41 9.06 19.12
C VAL A 667 -1.81 9.18 17.72
N ILE A 668 -1.87 8.12 16.91
CA ILE A 668 -1.36 8.15 15.52
C ILE A 668 -2.17 9.16 14.69
N ARG A 669 -3.50 9.21 14.86
CA ARG A 669 -4.37 10.17 14.19
C ARG A 669 -4.02 11.61 14.56
N LYS A 670 -3.80 11.92 15.84
CA LYS A 670 -3.37 13.25 16.29
C LYS A 670 -1.98 13.59 15.73
N ALA A 671 -1.04 12.66 15.76
CA ALA A 671 0.29 12.84 15.18
C ALA A 671 0.25 13.08 13.66
N ALA A 672 -0.65 12.41 12.94
CA ALA A 672 -0.86 12.63 11.51
C ALA A 672 -1.37 14.05 11.21
N LEU A 673 -2.30 14.57 12.02
CA LEU A 673 -2.76 15.95 11.91
C LEU A 673 -1.63 16.95 12.22
N VAL A 674 -0.84 16.70 13.26
CA VAL A 674 0.32 17.52 13.62
C VAL A 674 1.34 17.55 12.46
N LEU A 675 1.61 16.41 11.82
CA LEU A 675 2.49 16.34 10.66
C LEU A 675 1.95 17.21 9.49
N ALA A 676 0.65 17.15 9.22
CA ALA A 676 0.04 17.95 8.17
C ALA A 676 0.14 19.47 8.45
N VAL A 677 -0.16 19.89 9.69
CA VAL A 677 -0.04 21.29 10.12
C VAL A 677 1.42 21.75 10.05
N TYR A 678 2.35 20.93 10.54
CA TYR A 678 3.79 21.18 10.41
C TYR A 678 4.19 21.38 8.95
N GLY A 679 3.74 20.51 8.05
CA GLY A 679 3.97 20.64 6.62
C GLY A 679 3.46 21.95 6.03
N VAL A 680 2.24 22.37 6.38
CA VAL A 680 1.68 23.66 5.93
C VAL A 680 2.52 24.84 6.43
N VAL A 681 2.95 24.82 7.69
CA VAL A 681 3.81 25.87 8.26
C VAL A 681 5.16 25.92 7.55
N VAL A 682 5.83 24.77 7.38
CA VAL A 682 7.11 24.68 6.67
C VAL A 682 6.97 25.20 5.24
N MET A 683 5.94 24.77 4.51
CA MET A 683 5.66 25.23 3.16
C MET A 683 5.49 26.74 3.11
N ALA A 684 4.60 27.31 3.94
CA ALA A 684 4.31 28.73 3.95
C ALA A 684 5.55 29.57 4.29
N VAL A 685 6.25 29.22 5.38
CA VAL A 685 7.43 29.97 5.84
C VAL A 685 8.54 29.90 4.81
N CYS A 686 8.90 28.71 4.34
CA CYS A 686 10.05 28.57 3.45
C CYS A 686 9.77 29.09 2.04
N LEU A 687 8.53 28.98 1.55
CA LEU A 687 8.14 29.55 0.26
C LEU A 687 8.17 31.09 0.32
N ILE A 688 7.70 31.70 1.41
CA ILE A 688 7.78 33.15 1.61
C ILE A 688 9.25 33.60 1.64
N MET A 689 10.11 32.89 2.38
CA MET A 689 11.54 33.21 2.43
C MET A 689 12.18 33.15 1.03
N ASN A 690 11.94 32.07 0.29
CA ASN A 690 12.51 31.89 -1.05
C ASN A 690 11.95 32.87 -2.10
N LEU A 691 10.67 33.25 -2.02
CA LEU A 691 10.05 34.13 -3.01
C LEU A 691 10.31 35.62 -2.78
N PHE A 692 10.43 36.06 -1.53
CA PHE A 692 10.49 37.49 -1.20
C PHE A 692 11.85 37.96 -0.68
N PHE A 693 12.61 37.09 -0.01
CA PHE A 693 13.84 37.48 0.68
C PHE A 693 15.11 37.00 -0.03
N THR A 694 15.05 35.91 -0.79
CA THR A 694 16.21 35.39 -1.56
C THR A 694 16.27 35.92 -3.00
N THR A 695 15.17 36.43 -3.55
CA THR A 695 15.09 37.04 -4.89
C THR A 695 15.40 38.55 -4.88
N SER A 696 15.40 39.17 -3.70
CA SER A 696 15.68 40.58 -3.46
C SER A 696 17.15 40.88 -3.17
N HIS A 697 17.99 39.84 -3.11
CA HIS A 697 19.45 39.87 -3.01
C HIS A 697 20.07 39.05 -4.15
#